data_AF-A0A1F6G307-F1
#
_entry.id   AF-A0A1F6G307-F1
#
_cell.length_a   1.000
_cell.length_b   1.000
_cell.length_c   1.000
_cell.angle_alpha   90.00
_cell.angle_beta   90.00
_cell.angle_gamma   90.00
#
_symmetry.space_group_name_H-M   'P 1'
#
loop_
_entity.id
_entity.type
_entity.pdbx_description
1 polymer ?
#
loop_
_entity_poly.entity_id
_entity_poly.type
_entity_poly.pdbx_seq_one_letter_code
_entity_poly.pdbx_strand_id
1 'polypeptide(L)'
;MHLKKLTVNGFKSFAHKATLEFSSGITAIVGPNGSGKSNIADAIRWVMGEQSIKTLRGKKSEDIIFSGSDKKARLGLAEVSLELDNADKKIPLDYSEITITRRLYRNGDSDYLINNHKSKLADLNLLLTQANFGHHTYAIVGQGMIDNFLLATPEERKNFFEEATGVKQYQIKKNQTISKLEQVGQNLATAKIRIQEMEPQLQLLTRQVKKLNKRKETEVELNEVRLNYYGSSWQEINKNYQDELKKTEFIETDKKLAEEKWKNLEKELNQIVKNDGLNQTIEKLRGEQQAAAEQKMRLKEKLFLLKNSSSSPGGGPFINFQPLSEDQMNQLNAQLSVLEHLQESALFALDQKNNIETIKTIIDNLGQKIEKIIAFLKPYLKPKKETAPKIEQTNPETQSLEQKIAQTDELSDCLQIEIKNLLKEDEVKRSKLWDTQQKYQLAQQELRSLDNQLSEARIILARTETKKFDLKQESIRELGSLDLLENNNLPALSTEEKNALQNKINKLKGQLEIIGGLDPGIDVEYKNTQKKYDFLTAQISDLNQTLESLKKTINDLDQIIKSQMTHSLESINAYFQKYFGLLFNGGKAVLSLLKKEVPEEDDPSQSSNYPAINFFQEKSKNDYDRLEIYATPPGKKLKSINVLSGGERALTSIALICAIISSNPAPFIVLDEVDAALDESNSVRFAQILNDLSHKTQFIVITHNRATMEKAKLLYGVAMSDDGVSKLLSIRLGDSSTFINTR
;
A
#
# COMPACT_ATOMS: atom_id res chain seq x y z
N MET A 1 -29.91 -58.47 -9.86
CA MET A 1 -30.26 -57.93 -8.55
C MET A 1 -31.54 -58.61 -8.10
N HIS A 2 -31.53 -59.22 -6.91
CA HIS A 2 -32.68 -59.92 -6.33
C HIS A 2 -32.65 -59.81 -4.80
N LEU A 3 -33.78 -60.04 -4.14
CA LEU A 3 -33.85 -60.09 -2.69
C LEU A 3 -33.28 -61.42 -2.20
N LYS A 4 -32.23 -61.39 -1.37
CA LYS A 4 -31.64 -62.58 -0.75
C LYS A 4 -32.31 -62.90 0.57
N LYS A 5 -32.45 -61.89 1.43
CA LYS A 5 -32.82 -62.10 2.82
C LYS A 5 -33.59 -60.93 3.41
N LEU A 6 -34.61 -61.24 4.21
CA LEU A 6 -35.33 -60.28 5.05
C LEU A 6 -35.19 -60.72 6.51
N THR A 7 -34.72 -59.83 7.37
CA THR A 7 -34.66 -60.04 8.81
C THR A 7 -35.59 -59.05 9.48
N VAL A 8 -36.49 -59.56 10.32
CA VAL A 8 -37.52 -58.79 11.03
C VAL A 8 -37.35 -59.02 12.52
N ASN A 9 -37.27 -57.96 13.32
CA ASN A 9 -37.12 -58.05 14.77
C ASN A 9 -37.93 -56.96 15.48
N GLY A 10 -38.82 -57.36 16.39
CA GLY A 10 -39.65 -56.43 17.15
C GLY A 10 -40.66 -55.63 16.32
N PHE A 11 -40.89 -56.02 15.05
CA PHE A 11 -41.80 -55.35 14.13
C PHE A 11 -43.18 -56.01 14.17
N LYS A 12 -44.21 -55.25 14.54
CA LYS A 12 -45.59 -55.71 14.69
C LYS A 12 -45.64 -57.06 15.39
N SER A 13 -46.24 -58.10 14.79
CA SER A 13 -46.40 -59.44 15.37
C SER A 13 -45.10 -60.25 15.51
N PHE A 14 -43.98 -59.81 14.94
CA PHE A 14 -42.69 -60.50 14.99
C PHE A 14 -41.84 -60.03 16.18
N ALA A 15 -42.16 -60.54 17.37
CA ALA A 15 -41.46 -60.19 18.60
C ALA A 15 -40.09 -60.87 18.78
N HIS A 16 -39.76 -61.90 17.99
CA HIS A 16 -38.43 -62.51 17.95
C HIS A 16 -37.82 -62.24 16.57
N LYS A 17 -36.48 -62.28 16.51
CA LYS A 17 -35.76 -62.19 15.23
C LYS A 17 -36.21 -63.32 14.30
N ALA A 18 -36.85 -62.94 13.20
CA ALA A 18 -37.36 -63.82 12.19
C ALA A 18 -36.64 -63.54 10.86
N THR A 19 -36.18 -64.58 10.19
CA THR A 19 -35.37 -64.46 8.97
C THR A 19 -36.02 -65.25 7.85
N LEU A 20 -36.25 -64.60 6.71
CA LEU A 20 -36.72 -65.21 5.47
C LEU A 20 -35.59 -65.14 4.45
N GLU A 21 -35.25 -66.28 3.88
CA GLU A 21 -34.35 -66.40 2.74
C GLU A 21 -35.17 -66.59 1.46
N PHE A 22 -34.89 -65.81 0.43
CA PHE A 22 -35.65 -65.87 -0.81
C PHE A 22 -34.78 -66.46 -1.92
N SER A 23 -35.43 -67.23 -2.80
CA SER A 23 -34.83 -67.74 -4.03
C SER A 23 -35.39 -67.02 -5.25
N SER A 24 -34.74 -67.17 -6.41
CA SER A 24 -35.28 -66.68 -7.68
C SER A 24 -36.57 -67.42 -8.07
N GLY A 25 -37.51 -66.72 -8.69
CA GLY A 25 -38.84 -67.23 -9.04
C GLY A 25 -39.91 -66.82 -8.03
N ILE A 26 -40.90 -67.69 -7.79
CA ILE A 26 -42.05 -67.39 -6.92
C ILE A 26 -41.82 -67.98 -5.52
N THR A 27 -41.86 -67.12 -4.50
CA THR A 27 -41.94 -67.47 -3.09
C THR A 27 -43.35 -67.17 -2.60
N ALA A 28 -44.08 -68.18 -2.12
CA ALA A 28 -45.43 -67.99 -1.61
C ALA A 28 -45.42 -67.99 -0.06
N ILE A 29 -46.14 -67.04 0.54
CA ILE A 29 -46.30 -66.88 1.98
C ILE A 29 -47.76 -67.20 2.33
N VAL A 30 -47.95 -68.20 3.18
CA VAL A 30 -49.26 -68.81 3.48
C VAL A 30 -49.46 -68.92 4.99
N GLY A 31 -50.69 -69.12 5.43
CA GLY A 31 -51.03 -69.23 6.86
C GLY A 31 -52.44 -68.74 7.16
N PRO A 32 -52.99 -68.99 8.36
CA PRO A 32 -54.35 -68.57 8.71
C PRO A 32 -54.50 -67.04 8.80
N ASN A 33 -55.74 -66.55 8.76
CA ASN A 33 -56.01 -65.12 8.90
C ASN A 33 -55.55 -64.61 10.28
N GLY A 34 -54.98 -63.41 10.32
CA GLY A 34 -54.44 -62.83 11.55
C GLY A 34 -53.06 -63.34 11.97
N SER A 35 -52.44 -64.28 11.24
CA SER A 35 -51.12 -64.81 11.62
C SER A 35 -49.93 -63.86 11.42
N GLY A 36 -50.16 -62.71 10.80
CA GLY A 36 -49.13 -61.70 10.51
C GLY A 36 -48.48 -61.82 9.12
N LYS A 37 -49.11 -62.50 8.15
CA LYS A 37 -48.58 -62.62 6.78
C LYS A 37 -48.33 -61.26 6.12
N SER A 38 -49.35 -60.39 6.09
CA SER A 38 -49.24 -59.05 5.52
C SER A 38 -48.26 -58.14 6.27
N ASN A 39 -47.92 -58.46 7.53
CA ASN A 39 -46.86 -57.74 8.24
C ASN A 39 -45.48 -57.95 7.60
N ILE A 40 -45.27 -59.02 6.83
CA ILE A 40 -44.03 -59.24 6.07
C ILE A 40 -43.96 -58.25 4.90
N ALA A 41 -45.06 -58.09 4.15
CA ALA A 41 -45.15 -57.08 3.08
C ALA A 41 -44.99 -55.66 3.64
N ASP A 42 -45.61 -55.37 4.78
CA ASP A 42 -45.45 -54.10 5.48
C ASP A 42 -44.00 -53.86 5.96
N ALA A 43 -43.30 -54.91 6.42
CA ALA A 43 -41.90 -54.82 6.83
C ALA A 43 -40.99 -54.44 5.65
N ILE A 44 -41.18 -55.09 4.49
CA ILE A 44 -40.46 -54.76 3.26
C ILE A 44 -40.75 -53.31 2.84
N ARG A 45 -42.04 -52.93 2.80
CA ARG A 45 -42.46 -51.56 2.45
C ARG A 45 -41.86 -50.51 3.38
N TRP A 46 -41.82 -50.80 4.68
CA TRP A 46 -41.29 -49.91 5.70
C TRP A 46 -39.78 -49.70 5.54
N VAL A 47 -38.99 -50.75 5.30
CA VAL A 47 -37.53 -50.60 5.07
C VAL A 47 -37.22 -49.81 3.81
N MET A 48 -38.06 -49.93 2.78
CA MET A 48 -37.91 -49.20 1.52
C MET A 48 -38.24 -47.70 1.59
N GLY A 49 -38.58 -47.18 2.77
CA GLY A 49 -38.72 -45.74 3.01
C GLY A 49 -40.15 -45.22 3.11
N GLU A 50 -41.16 -46.09 3.19
CA GLU A 50 -42.55 -45.67 3.38
C GLU A 50 -42.71 -44.86 4.68
N GLN A 51 -43.30 -43.67 4.57
CA GLN A 51 -43.50 -42.74 5.69
C GLN A 51 -44.94 -42.80 6.21
N SER A 52 -45.90 -43.18 5.37
CA SER A 52 -47.31 -43.21 5.75
C SER A 52 -47.60 -44.39 6.67
N ILE A 53 -47.88 -44.09 7.93
CA ILE A 53 -48.26 -45.11 8.92
C ILE A 53 -49.61 -45.75 8.55
N LYS A 54 -50.48 -45.01 7.86
CA LYS A 54 -51.78 -45.50 7.38
C LYS A 54 -51.60 -46.61 6.33
N THR A 55 -50.65 -46.48 5.40
CA THR A 55 -50.39 -47.53 4.39
C THR A 55 -49.77 -48.78 4.99
N LEU A 56 -49.08 -48.64 6.13
CA LEU A 56 -48.59 -49.73 6.97
C LEU A 56 -49.64 -50.24 7.97
N ARG A 57 -50.93 -49.96 7.79
CA ARG A 57 -52.03 -50.45 8.65
C ARG A 57 -51.86 -50.10 10.14
N GLY A 58 -51.25 -48.96 10.46
CA GLY A 58 -51.08 -48.43 11.82
C GLY A 58 -51.84 -47.12 12.03
N LYS A 59 -52.01 -46.70 13.30
CA LYS A 59 -52.55 -45.38 13.67
C LYS A 59 -51.45 -44.44 14.17
N LYS A 60 -50.49 -44.96 14.92
CA LYS A 60 -49.34 -44.24 15.48
C LYS A 60 -48.03 -44.89 15.02
N SER A 61 -46.93 -44.13 15.03
CA SER A 61 -45.60 -44.65 14.68
C SER A 61 -45.18 -45.81 15.58
N GLU A 62 -45.53 -45.73 16.87
CA GLU A 62 -45.28 -46.79 17.86
C GLU A 62 -45.98 -48.13 17.53
N ASP A 63 -47.07 -48.12 16.75
CA ASP A 63 -47.80 -49.35 16.38
C ASP A 63 -46.98 -50.27 15.45
N ILE A 64 -45.89 -49.75 14.90
CA ILE A 64 -44.91 -50.52 14.13
C ILE A 64 -44.08 -51.42 15.05
N ILE A 65 -43.90 -51.03 16.31
CA ILE A 65 -43.16 -51.78 17.32
C ILE A 65 -44.11 -52.78 17.97
N PHE A 66 -43.63 -54.00 18.27
CA PHE A 66 -44.42 -55.00 18.97
C PHE A 66 -44.99 -54.45 20.29
N SER A 67 -46.32 -54.37 20.34
CA SER A 67 -47.08 -53.78 21.46
C SER A 67 -47.13 -54.65 22.72
N GLY A 68 -46.62 -55.89 22.66
CA GLY A 68 -46.78 -56.87 23.73
C GLY A 68 -47.96 -57.81 23.51
N SER A 69 -47.97 -58.91 24.25
CA SER A 69 -49.06 -59.88 24.35
C SER A 69 -49.23 -60.31 25.81
N ASP A 70 -50.28 -61.08 26.13
CA ASP A 70 -50.55 -61.55 27.50
C ASP A 70 -49.37 -62.29 28.15
N LYS A 71 -48.51 -62.91 27.33
CA LYS A 71 -47.34 -63.69 27.77
C LYS A 71 -46.00 -63.01 27.46
N LYS A 72 -45.98 -61.90 26.74
CA LYS A 72 -44.73 -61.23 26.33
C LYS A 72 -44.79 -59.73 26.46
N ALA A 73 -43.81 -59.17 27.18
CA ALA A 73 -43.70 -57.73 27.34
C ALA A 73 -43.52 -57.00 26.00
N ARG A 74 -44.01 -55.76 25.96
CA ARG A 74 -43.82 -54.85 24.84
C ARG A 74 -42.32 -54.59 24.58
N LEU A 75 -41.94 -54.46 23.31
CA LEU A 75 -40.55 -54.18 22.93
C LEU A 75 -40.31 -52.68 22.75
N GLY A 76 -39.05 -52.24 22.89
CA GLY A 76 -38.64 -50.83 22.76
C GLY A 76 -38.13 -50.43 21.37
N LEU A 77 -37.87 -51.40 20.50
CA LEU A 77 -37.24 -51.24 19.18
C LEU A 77 -37.91 -52.17 18.17
N ALA A 78 -38.19 -51.64 16.98
CA ALA A 78 -38.42 -52.42 15.78
C ALA A 78 -37.24 -52.23 14.83
N GLU A 79 -36.72 -53.33 14.29
CA GLU A 79 -35.64 -53.36 13.33
C GLU A 79 -36.01 -54.30 12.19
N VAL A 80 -35.86 -53.82 10.96
CA VAL A 80 -36.02 -54.64 9.77
C VAL A 80 -34.84 -54.39 8.84
N SER A 81 -34.23 -55.46 8.36
CA SER A 81 -33.08 -55.45 7.45
C SER A 81 -33.39 -56.23 6.19
N LEU A 82 -33.15 -55.61 5.05
CA LEU A 82 -33.35 -56.12 3.70
C LEU A 82 -31.99 -56.27 3.01
N GLU A 83 -31.65 -57.48 2.58
CA GLU A 83 -30.38 -57.81 1.95
C GLU A 83 -30.58 -58.13 0.46
N LEU A 84 -29.97 -57.31 -0.39
CA LEU A 84 -30.11 -57.34 -1.84
C LEU A 84 -28.81 -57.79 -2.49
N ASP A 85 -28.92 -58.67 -3.49
CA ASP A 85 -27.81 -58.98 -4.40
C ASP A 85 -27.63 -57.84 -5.41
N ASN A 86 -26.46 -57.22 -5.48
CA ASN A 86 -26.12 -56.18 -6.44
C ASN A 86 -25.01 -56.60 -7.42
N ALA A 87 -24.85 -57.90 -7.71
CA ALA A 87 -23.88 -58.38 -8.72
C ALA A 87 -24.03 -57.69 -10.09
N ASP A 88 -25.26 -57.35 -10.48
CA ASP A 88 -25.56 -56.66 -11.75
C ASP A 88 -25.26 -55.14 -11.72
N LYS A 89 -24.81 -54.59 -10.58
CA LYS A 89 -24.50 -53.16 -10.36
C LYS A 89 -25.63 -52.20 -10.80
N LYS A 90 -26.89 -52.62 -10.63
CA LYS A 90 -28.06 -51.75 -10.89
C LYS A 90 -28.13 -50.60 -9.88
N ILE A 91 -27.72 -50.83 -8.64
CA ILE A 91 -27.49 -49.76 -7.66
C ILE A 91 -26.06 -49.27 -7.86
N PRO A 92 -25.79 -47.95 -7.97
CA PRO A 92 -24.46 -47.39 -8.19
C PRO A 92 -23.62 -47.40 -6.91
N LEU A 93 -23.42 -48.58 -6.36
CA LEU A 93 -22.55 -48.87 -5.23
C LEU A 93 -21.62 -50.03 -5.63
N ASP A 94 -20.35 -49.96 -5.25
CA ASP A 94 -19.34 -50.97 -5.61
C ASP A 94 -19.48 -52.29 -4.84
N TYR A 95 -20.45 -52.38 -3.94
CA TYR A 95 -20.72 -53.58 -3.15
C TYR A 95 -21.54 -54.59 -3.95
N SER A 96 -21.13 -55.86 -3.90
CA SER A 96 -21.87 -57.00 -4.47
C SER A 96 -23.13 -57.32 -3.68
N GLU A 97 -23.21 -56.92 -2.41
CA GLU A 97 -24.37 -57.12 -1.55
C GLU A 97 -24.67 -55.82 -0.81
N ILE A 98 -25.96 -55.47 -0.73
CA ILE A 98 -26.43 -54.24 -0.11
C ILE A 98 -27.44 -54.60 0.98
N THR A 99 -27.15 -54.18 2.20
CA THR A 99 -28.06 -54.33 3.34
C THR A 99 -28.68 -52.98 3.70
N ILE A 100 -29.99 -52.87 3.54
CA ILE A 100 -30.77 -51.70 3.95
C ILE A 100 -31.46 -52.05 5.27
N THR A 101 -31.20 -51.29 6.33
CA THR A 101 -31.81 -51.50 7.65
C THR A 101 -32.56 -50.25 8.10
N ARG A 102 -33.77 -50.42 8.61
CA ARG A 102 -34.52 -49.36 9.27
C ARG A 102 -34.79 -49.75 10.72
N ARG A 103 -34.53 -48.82 11.64
CA ARG A 103 -34.78 -48.95 13.07
C ARG A 103 -35.73 -47.87 13.54
N LEU A 104 -36.65 -48.21 14.43
CA LEU A 104 -37.53 -47.27 15.10
C LEU A 104 -37.60 -47.59 16.58
N TYR A 105 -37.33 -46.56 17.38
CA TYR A 105 -37.36 -46.62 18.83
C TYR A 105 -38.67 -46.03 19.35
N ARG A 106 -39.11 -46.45 20.53
CA ARG A 106 -40.35 -45.93 21.16
C ARG A 106 -40.32 -44.43 21.47
N ASN A 107 -39.15 -43.82 21.55
CA ASN A 107 -39.01 -42.37 21.71
C ASN A 107 -39.35 -41.59 20.42
N GLY A 108 -39.62 -42.29 19.30
CA GLY A 108 -39.94 -41.70 18.00
C GLY A 108 -38.73 -41.58 17.06
N ASP A 109 -37.51 -41.86 17.54
CA ASP A 109 -36.31 -41.79 16.70
C ASP A 109 -36.31 -42.92 15.68
N SER A 110 -35.99 -42.58 14.43
CA SER A 110 -35.85 -43.53 13.32
C SER A 110 -34.47 -43.42 12.70
N ASP A 111 -33.75 -44.53 12.62
CA ASP A 111 -32.46 -44.63 11.93
C ASP A 111 -32.63 -45.40 10.61
N TYR A 112 -32.03 -44.88 9.54
CA TYR A 112 -31.81 -45.62 8.29
C TYR A 112 -30.34 -45.95 8.18
N LEU A 113 -30.02 -47.21 7.87
CA LEU A 113 -28.66 -47.68 7.67
C LEU A 113 -28.53 -48.37 6.32
N ILE A 114 -27.46 -48.06 5.60
CA ILE A 114 -27.05 -48.74 4.37
C ILE A 114 -25.69 -49.36 4.66
N ASN A 115 -25.57 -50.68 4.54
CA ASN A 115 -24.37 -51.44 4.91
C ASN A 115 -23.84 -51.07 6.31
N ASN A 116 -24.75 -50.97 7.30
CA ASN A 116 -24.49 -50.56 8.69
C ASN A 116 -24.02 -49.11 8.90
N HIS A 117 -23.96 -48.27 7.86
CA HIS A 117 -23.69 -46.83 7.99
C HIS A 117 -24.99 -46.02 8.02
N LYS A 118 -25.09 -45.02 8.92
CA LYS A 118 -26.27 -44.14 8.98
C LYS A 118 -26.40 -43.32 7.69
N SER A 119 -27.62 -43.23 7.16
CA SER A 119 -27.93 -42.51 5.92
C SER A 119 -29.24 -41.73 6.03
N LYS A 120 -29.45 -40.72 5.18
CA LYS A 120 -30.73 -39.99 5.14
C LYS A 120 -31.73 -40.76 4.27
N LEU A 121 -33.03 -40.60 4.57
CA LEU A 121 -34.10 -41.17 3.74
C LEU A 121 -34.07 -40.66 2.30
N ALA A 122 -33.67 -39.40 2.08
CA ALA A 122 -33.53 -38.84 0.74
C ALA A 122 -32.49 -39.60 -0.10
N ASP A 123 -31.37 -39.98 0.51
CA ASP A 123 -30.29 -40.72 -0.15
C ASP A 123 -30.74 -42.15 -0.47
N LEU A 124 -31.44 -42.79 0.47
CA LEU A 124 -32.05 -44.11 0.27
C LEU A 124 -33.08 -44.08 -0.89
N ASN A 125 -33.96 -43.09 -0.91
CA ASN A 125 -34.94 -42.94 -1.99
C ASN A 125 -34.27 -42.73 -3.34
N LEU A 126 -33.23 -41.90 -3.41
CA LEU A 126 -32.49 -41.67 -4.65
C LEU A 126 -31.84 -42.96 -5.17
N LEU A 127 -31.19 -43.74 -4.30
CA LEU A 127 -30.57 -45.03 -4.64
C LEU A 127 -31.61 -46.03 -5.15
N LEU A 128 -32.77 -46.10 -4.48
CA LEU A 128 -33.89 -46.95 -4.86
C LEU A 128 -34.50 -46.53 -6.21
N THR A 129 -34.69 -45.23 -6.45
CA THR A 129 -35.18 -44.72 -7.75
C THR A 129 -34.22 -45.01 -8.89
N GLN A 130 -32.90 -44.92 -8.67
CA GLN A 130 -31.88 -45.27 -9.67
C GLN A 130 -31.90 -46.75 -10.04
N ALA A 131 -32.23 -47.62 -9.09
CA ALA A 131 -32.40 -49.05 -9.32
C ALA A 131 -33.79 -49.43 -9.87
N ASN A 132 -34.63 -48.43 -10.21
CA ASN A 132 -36.02 -48.59 -10.64
C ASN A 132 -36.89 -49.37 -9.62
N PHE A 133 -36.59 -49.26 -8.32
CA PHE A 133 -37.26 -50.02 -7.28
C PHE A 133 -37.32 -49.23 -5.96
N GLY A 134 -38.47 -48.66 -5.60
CA GLY A 134 -38.72 -47.86 -4.39
C GLY A 134 -40.10 -48.09 -3.76
N HIS A 135 -40.41 -47.40 -2.66
CA HIS A 135 -41.66 -47.62 -1.89
C HIS A 135 -42.93 -47.08 -2.57
N HIS A 136 -42.81 -46.08 -3.44
CA HIS A 136 -43.91 -45.59 -4.30
C HIS A 136 -44.08 -46.42 -5.58
N THR A 137 -43.17 -47.36 -5.84
CA THR A 137 -43.17 -48.18 -7.04
C THR A 137 -44.25 -49.27 -6.96
N TYR A 138 -44.72 -49.75 -8.11
CA TYR A 138 -45.57 -50.95 -8.28
C TYR A 138 -44.98 -52.25 -7.71
N ALA A 139 -43.78 -52.18 -7.16
CA ALA A 139 -43.05 -53.22 -6.47
C ALA A 139 -43.84 -53.90 -5.33
N ILE A 140 -44.65 -53.15 -4.58
CA ILE A 140 -45.38 -53.70 -3.42
C ILE A 140 -46.87 -53.42 -3.57
N VAL A 141 -47.60 -54.41 -4.07
CA VAL A 141 -49.04 -54.33 -4.25
C VAL A 141 -49.72 -54.89 -3.00
N GLY A 142 -50.27 -53.99 -2.19
CA GLY A 142 -51.02 -54.34 -0.97
C GLY A 142 -52.48 -54.72 -1.25
N GLN A 143 -53.10 -55.38 -0.28
CA GLN A 143 -54.55 -55.63 -0.28
C GLN A 143 -55.34 -54.32 -0.50
N GLY A 144 -56.26 -54.32 -1.48
CA GLY A 144 -57.08 -53.15 -1.84
C GLY A 144 -56.37 -52.05 -2.63
N MET A 145 -55.04 -52.10 -2.79
CA MET A 145 -54.30 -51.11 -3.58
C MET A 145 -54.52 -51.26 -5.09
N ILE A 146 -54.87 -52.47 -5.53
CA ILE A 146 -55.18 -52.83 -6.93
C ILE A 146 -56.33 -51.97 -7.46
N ASP A 147 -57.37 -51.79 -6.64
CA ASP A 147 -58.55 -51.00 -7.02
C ASP A 147 -58.29 -49.50 -6.93
N ASN A 148 -57.50 -49.08 -5.93
CA ASN A 148 -57.13 -47.68 -5.73
C ASN A 148 -56.32 -47.13 -6.89
N PHE A 149 -55.50 -47.96 -7.54
CA PHE A 149 -54.69 -47.53 -8.67
C PHE A 149 -55.54 -47.03 -9.87
N LEU A 150 -56.66 -47.71 -10.17
CA LEU A 150 -57.58 -47.27 -11.23
C LEU A 150 -58.46 -46.09 -10.81
N LEU A 151 -58.78 -46.00 -9.52
CA LEU A 151 -59.57 -44.90 -8.94
C LEU A 151 -58.74 -43.64 -8.68
N ALA A 152 -57.42 -43.73 -8.71
CA ALA A 152 -56.51 -42.61 -8.49
C ALA A 152 -56.83 -41.47 -9.46
N THR A 153 -56.52 -40.25 -9.05
CA THR A 153 -56.66 -39.07 -9.92
C THR A 153 -55.73 -39.19 -11.14
N PRO A 154 -56.04 -38.56 -12.29
CA PRO A 154 -55.17 -38.60 -13.45
C PRO A 154 -53.72 -38.16 -13.17
N GLU A 155 -53.52 -37.26 -12.20
CA GLU A 155 -52.19 -36.80 -11.75
C GLU A 155 -51.43 -37.88 -10.96
N GLU A 156 -52.10 -38.54 -10.02
CA GLU A 156 -51.52 -39.67 -9.27
C GLU A 156 -51.18 -40.84 -10.21
N ARG A 157 -52.05 -41.13 -11.19
CA ARG A 157 -51.77 -42.16 -12.20
C ARG A 157 -50.57 -41.79 -13.06
N LYS A 158 -50.46 -40.52 -13.45
CA LYS A 158 -49.28 -40.03 -14.17
C LYS A 158 -48.04 -40.29 -13.34
N ASN A 159 -47.97 -39.79 -12.10
CA ASN A 159 -46.81 -39.95 -11.22
C ASN A 159 -46.37 -41.42 -11.09
N PHE A 160 -47.32 -42.32 -10.89
CA PHE A 160 -47.06 -43.75 -10.85
C PHE A 160 -46.50 -44.28 -12.17
N PHE A 161 -47.06 -43.84 -13.29
CA PHE A 161 -46.57 -44.19 -14.62
C PHE A 161 -45.15 -43.67 -14.86
N GLU A 162 -44.82 -42.44 -14.45
CA GLU A 162 -43.47 -41.88 -14.60
C GLU A 162 -42.41 -42.63 -13.81
N GLU A 163 -42.81 -43.18 -12.67
CA GLU A 163 -41.99 -44.08 -11.87
C GLU A 163 -41.88 -45.46 -12.54
N ALA A 164 -42.98 -45.97 -13.07
CA ALA A 164 -43.03 -47.23 -13.80
C ALA A 164 -42.18 -47.24 -15.08
N THR A 165 -42.10 -46.12 -15.81
CA THR A 165 -41.27 -45.98 -17.01
C THR A 165 -39.80 -45.74 -16.71
N GLY A 166 -39.42 -45.55 -15.43
CA GLY A 166 -38.05 -45.24 -15.02
C GLY A 166 -37.59 -43.83 -15.40
N VAL A 167 -38.53 -42.95 -15.73
CA VAL A 167 -38.26 -41.57 -16.16
C VAL A 167 -38.08 -40.65 -14.95
N LYS A 168 -38.60 -41.04 -13.78
CA LYS A 168 -38.52 -40.27 -12.54
C LYS A 168 -37.11 -39.84 -12.15
N GLN A 169 -36.09 -40.69 -12.38
CA GLN A 169 -34.69 -40.35 -12.10
C GLN A 169 -34.22 -39.12 -12.89
N TYR A 170 -34.61 -39.02 -14.16
CA TYR A 170 -34.24 -37.91 -15.04
C TYR A 170 -34.99 -36.64 -14.65
N GLN A 171 -36.24 -36.76 -14.19
CA GLN A 171 -36.98 -35.62 -13.64
C GLN A 171 -36.38 -35.10 -12.34
N ILE A 172 -35.96 -35.97 -11.42
CA ILE A 172 -35.26 -35.57 -10.20
C ILE A 172 -33.98 -34.83 -10.57
N LYS A 173 -33.18 -35.39 -11.49
CA LYS A 173 -31.95 -34.76 -11.98
C LYS A 173 -32.22 -33.42 -12.67
N LYS A 174 -33.32 -33.32 -13.44
CA LYS A 174 -33.77 -32.08 -14.07
C LYS A 174 -34.10 -31.03 -13.02
N ASN A 175 -34.91 -31.35 -12.03
CA ASN A 175 -35.30 -30.42 -10.96
C ASN A 175 -34.08 -29.95 -10.14
N GLN A 176 -33.12 -30.84 -9.86
CA GLN A 176 -31.84 -30.47 -9.24
C GLN A 176 -31.03 -29.52 -10.13
N THR A 177 -31.00 -29.78 -11.44
CA THR A 177 -30.29 -28.93 -12.41
C THR A 177 -30.95 -27.55 -12.53
N ILE A 178 -32.28 -27.48 -12.49
CA ILE A 178 -33.05 -26.22 -12.45
C ILE A 178 -32.72 -25.42 -11.20
N SER A 179 -32.79 -26.05 -10.02
CA SER A 179 -32.44 -25.37 -8.77
C SER A 179 -30.99 -24.87 -8.77
N LYS A 180 -30.06 -25.65 -9.33
CA LYS A 180 -28.67 -25.23 -9.50
C LYS A 180 -28.53 -24.05 -10.47
N LEU A 181 -29.29 -24.04 -11.56
CA LEU A 181 -29.33 -22.93 -12.52
C LEU A 181 -29.83 -21.65 -11.85
N GLU A 182 -30.89 -21.72 -11.04
CA GLU A 182 -31.40 -20.59 -10.28
C GLU A 182 -30.35 -20.02 -9.32
N GLN A 183 -29.67 -20.89 -8.56
CA GLN A 183 -28.59 -20.48 -7.66
C GLN A 183 -27.43 -19.81 -8.42
N VAL A 184 -27.00 -20.38 -9.55
CA VAL A 184 -25.96 -19.79 -10.41
C VAL A 184 -26.40 -18.44 -10.95
N GLY A 185 -27.66 -18.29 -11.35
CA GLY A 185 -28.24 -17.04 -11.81
C GLY A 185 -28.23 -15.95 -10.73
N GLN A 186 -28.58 -16.29 -9.49
CA GLN A 186 -28.52 -15.37 -8.35
C GLN A 186 -27.08 -14.93 -8.05
N ASN A 187 -26.14 -15.88 -7.98
CA ASN A 187 -24.72 -15.59 -7.74
C ASN A 187 -24.13 -14.67 -8.81
N LEU A 188 -24.50 -14.90 -10.08
CA LEU A 188 -24.09 -14.09 -11.19
C LEU A 188 -24.63 -12.66 -11.11
N ALA A 189 -25.90 -12.49 -10.71
CA ALA A 189 -26.48 -11.17 -10.47
C ALA A 189 -25.72 -10.42 -9.36
N THR A 190 -25.42 -11.08 -8.24
CA THR A 190 -24.62 -10.49 -7.15
C THR A 190 -23.21 -10.11 -7.60
N ALA A 191 -22.54 -10.96 -8.39
CA ALA A 191 -21.21 -10.67 -8.91
C ALA A 191 -21.21 -9.46 -9.86
N LYS A 192 -22.23 -9.34 -10.73
CA LYS A 192 -22.40 -8.18 -11.62
C LYS A 192 -22.56 -6.87 -10.85
N ILE A 193 -23.38 -6.86 -9.79
CA ILE A 193 -23.56 -5.69 -8.94
C ILE A 193 -22.24 -5.25 -8.31
N ARG A 194 -21.46 -6.21 -7.76
CA ARG A 194 -20.15 -5.90 -7.18
C ARG A 194 -19.16 -5.31 -8.19
N ILE A 195 -19.15 -5.81 -9.42
CA ILE A 195 -18.33 -5.22 -10.48
C ILE A 195 -18.76 -3.78 -10.79
N GLN A 196 -20.07 -3.54 -10.90
CA GLN A 196 -20.61 -2.20 -11.16
C GLN A 196 -20.27 -1.21 -10.03
N GLU A 197 -20.19 -1.66 -8.78
CA GLU A 197 -19.75 -0.84 -7.64
C GLU A 197 -18.23 -0.56 -7.67
N MET A 198 -17.42 -1.55 -8.06
CA MET A 198 -15.96 -1.42 -8.10
C MET A 198 -15.44 -0.58 -9.26
N GLU A 199 -16.15 -0.56 -10.38
CA GLU A 199 -15.75 0.15 -11.60
C GLU A 199 -15.51 1.66 -11.41
N PRO A 200 -16.43 2.45 -10.79
CA PRO A 200 -16.16 3.87 -10.53
C PRO A 200 -15.00 4.08 -9.56
N GLN A 201 -14.84 3.22 -8.54
CA GLN A 201 -13.72 3.29 -7.61
C GLN A 201 -12.38 3.05 -8.33
N LEU A 202 -12.33 2.05 -9.22
CA LEU A 202 -11.15 1.73 -10.00
C LEU A 202 -10.79 2.85 -10.98
N GLN A 203 -11.78 3.49 -11.61
CA GLN A 203 -11.55 4.66 -12.47
C GLN A 203 -10.95 5.84 -11.67
N LEU A 204 -11.44 6.10 -10.46
CA LEU A 204 -10.92 7.14 -9.59
C LEU A 204 -9.49 6.85 -9.15
N LEU A 205 -9.22 5.64 -8.66
CA LEU A 205 -7.88 5.18 -8.28
C LEU A 205 -6.91 5.26 -9.46
N THR A 206 -7.34 4.88 -10.67
CA THR A 206 -6.52 4.99 -11.90
C THR A 206 -6.07 6.44 -12.14
N ARG A 207 -6.97 7.41 -11.97
CA ARG A 207 -6.63 8.84 -12.12
C ARG A 207 -5.64 9.29 -11.05
N GLN A 208 -5.78 8.83 -9.81
CA GLN A 208 -4.87 9.16 -8.72
C GLN A 208 -3.47 8.55 -8.93
N VAL A 209 -3.38 7.28 -9.34
CA VAL A 209 -2.11 6.62 -9.70
C VAL A 209 -1.40 7.35 -10.83
N LYS A 210 -2.13 7.79 -11.87
CA LYS A 210 -1.54 8.60 -12.95
C LYS A 210 -0.95 9.92 -12.44
N LYS A 211 -1.62 10.58 -11.49
CA LYS A 211 -1.09 11.80 -10.85
C LYS A 211 0.14 11.50 -9.99
N LEU A 212 0.13 10.40 -9.24
CA LEU A 212 1.27 9.96 -8.42
C LEU A 212 2.51 9.65 -9.26
N ASN A 213 2.35 8.93 -10.38
CA ASN A 213 3.47 8.65 -11.27
C ASN A 213 4.05 9.93 -11.87
N LYS A 214 3.18 10.85 -12.32
CA LYS A 214 3.62 12.16 -12.81
C LYS A 214 4.35 12.97 -11.74
N ARG A 215 3.90 12.90 -10.48
CA ARG A 215 4.59 13.51 -9.34
C ARG A 215 6.00 12.95 -9.17
N LYS A 216 6.15 11.62 -9.16
CA LYS A 216 7.45 10.95 -9.03
C LYS A 216 8.41 11.37 -10.14
N GLU A 217 7.94 11.42 -11.39
CA GLU A 217 8.72 11.92 -12.53
C GLU A 217 9.18 13.36 -12.31
N THR A 218 8.29 14.25 -11.89
CA THR A 218 8.61 15.66 -11.61
C THR A 218 9.56 15.82 -10.41
N GLU A 219 9.45 14.98 -9.37
CA GLU A 219 10.37 14.99 -8.21
C GLU A 219 11.79 14.57 -8.61
N VAL A 220 11.92 13.54 -9.47
CA VAL A 220 13.21 13.12 -10.01
C VAL A 220 13.83 14.23 -10.85
N GLU A 221 13.06 14.82 -11.78
CA GLU A 221 13.55 15.92 -12.62
C GLU A 221 13.94 17.14 -11.78
N LEU A 222 13.15 17.48 -10.75
CA LEU A 222 13.45 18.59 -9.85
C LEU A 222 14.76 18.36 -9.07
N ASN A 223 14.99 17.15 -8.58
CA ASN A 223 16.20 16.81 -7.85
C ASN A 223 17.44 16.91 -8.74
N GLU A 224 17.38 16.41 -9.98
CA GLU A 224 18.49 16.55 -10.94
C GLU A 224 18.83 18.02 -11.23
N VAL A 225 17.80 18.84 -11.50
CA VAL A 225 17.99 20.27 -11.78
C VAL A 225 18.55 21.01 -10.55
N ARG A 226 18.07 20.71 -9.34
CA ARG A 226 18.60 21.26 -8.09
C ARG A 226 20.07 20.89 -7.87
N LEU A 227 20.43 19.63 -8.10
CA LEU A 227 21.80 19.13 -7.92
C LEU A 227 22.77 19.88 -8.84
N ASN A 228 22.38 20.11 -10.09
CA ASN A 228 23.15 20.88 -11.05
C ASN A 228 23.31 22.35 -10.63
N TYR A 229 22.22 23.00 -10.20
CA TYR A 229 22.23 24.41 -9.80
C TYR A 229 23.08 24.66 -8.55
N TYR A 230 22.81 23.93 -7.46
CA TYR A 230 23.53 24.08 -6.20
C TYR A 230 24.96 23.57 -6.29
N GLY A 231 25.22 22.51 -7.07
CA GLY A 231 26.56 21.98 -7.32
C GLY A 231 27.48 23.01 -7.98
N SER A 232 27.05 23.61 -9.08
CA SER A 232 27.84 24.64 -9.75
C SER A 232 28.00 25.91 -8.89
N SER A 233 26.97 26.31 -8.15
CA SER A 233 27.06 27.48 -7.27
C SER A 233 27.99 27.25 -6.07
N TRP A 234 28.00 26.03 -5.52
CA TRP A 234 28.90 25.63 -4.44
C TRP A 234 30.36 25.67 -4.89
N GLN A 235 30.67 25.09 -6.04
CA GLN A 235 32.04 25.10 -6.58
C GLN A 235 32.56 26.52 -6.83
N GLU A 236 31.73 27.40 -7.41
CA GLU A 236 32.13 28.79 -7.68
C GLU A 236 32.44 29.54 -6.37
N ILE A 237 31.54 29.47 -5.39
CA ILE A 237 31.74 30.16 -4.10
C ILE A 237 32.90 29.54 -3.32
N ASN A 238 33.07 28.21 -3.36
CA ASN A 238 34.16 27.54 -2.67
C ASN A 238 35.52 27.91 -3.29
N LYS A 239 35.60 28.00 -4.62
CA LYS A 239 36.80 28.48 -5.32
C LYS A 239 37.12 29.92 -4.94
N ASN A 240 36.13 30.82 -4.99
CA ASN A 240 36.30 32.22 -4.62
C ASN A 240 36.76 32.37 -3.16
N TYR A 241 36.18 31.59 -2.24
CA TYR A 241 36.60 31.57 -0.84
C TYR A 241 38.06 31.12 -0.68
N GLN A 242 38.49 30.06 -1.37
CA GLN A 242 39.89 29.62 -1.31
C GLN A 242 40.86 30.64 -1.90
N ASP A 243 40.49 31.32 -2.98
CA ASP A 243 41.32 32.35 -3.60
C ASP A 243 41.45 33.58 -2.68
N GLU A 244 40.37 34.02 -2.04
CA GLU A 244 40.40 35.13 -1.06
C GLU A 244 41.13 34.77 0.24
N LEU A 245 41.02 33.52 0.71
CA LEU A 245 41.76 33.01 1.87
C LEU A 245 43.28 33.08 1.61
N LYS A 246 43.73 32.60 0.45
CA LYS A 246 45.15 32.67 0.07
C LYS A 246 45.67 34.11 -0.02
N LYS A 247 44.87 35.03 -0.55
CA LYS A 247 45.23 36.46 -0.61
C LYS A 247 45.36 37.07 0.78
N THR A 248 44.42 36.78 1.68
CA THR A 248 44.47 37.28 3.07
C THR A 248 45.67 36.74 3.83
N GLU A 249 45.98 35.45 3.69
CA GLU A 249 47.18 34.82 4.27
C GLU A 249 48.47 35.48 3.75
N PHE A 250 48.56 35.75 2.45
CA PHE A 250 49.72 36.41 1.84
C PHE A 250 49.94 37.83 2.39
N ILE A 251 48.90 38.67 2.43
CA ILE A 251 49.00 40.04 2.96
C ILE A 251 49.35 40.02 4.46
N GLU A 252 48.83 39.05 5.22
CA GLU A 252 49.15 38.91 6.63
C GLU A 252 50.62 38.54 6.87
N THR A 253 51.21 37.72 5.98
CA THR A 253 52.65 37.45 6.02
C THR A 253 53.50 38.68 5.70
N ASP A 254 53.14 39.45 4.67
CA ASP A 254 53.85 40.68 4.30
C ASP A 254 53.79 41.73 5.41
N LYS A 255 52.62 41.88 6.05
CA LYS A 255 52.43 42.76 7.20
C LYS A 255 53.37 42.41 8.36
N LYS A 256 53.48 41.13 8.71
CA LYS A 256 54.38 40.68 9.80
C LYS A 256 55.83 41.06 9.52
N LEU A 257 56.30 40.88 8.29
CA LEU A 257 57.65 41.28 7.88
C LEU A 257 57.86 42.80 7.96
N ALA A 258 56.87 43.60 7.56
CA ALA A 258 56.92 45.06 7.66
C ALA A 258 56.90 45.54 9.13
N GLU A 259 56.11 44.92 10.00
CA GLU A 259 56.08 45.22 11.44
C GLU A 259 57.44 44.98 12.11
N GLU A 260 58.12 43.88 11.76
CA GLU A 260 59.46 43.58 12.29
C GLU A 260 60.49 44.63 11.85
N LYS A 261 60.47 45.03 10.57
CA LYS A 261 61.33 46.12 10.05
C LYS A 261 61.08 47.43 10.79
N TRP A 262 59.82 47.82 10.97
CA TRP A 262 59.45 49.04 11.67
C TRP A 262 59.88 49.03 13.14
N LYS A 263 59.66 47.91 13.87
CA LYS A 263 60.12 47.74 15.27
C LYS A 263 61.64 47.83 15.41
N ASN A 264 62.40 47.33 14.44
CA ASN A 264 63.86 47.44 14.45
C ASN A 264 64.31 48.90 14.27
N LEU A 265 63.69 49.64 13.33
CA LEU A 265 63.96 51.07 13.13
C LEU A 265 63.56 51.93 14.34
N GLU A 266 62.46 51.58 15.02
CA GLU A 266 62.05 52.24 16.27
C GLU A 266 63.10 52.07 17.38
N LYS A 267 63.67 50.87 17.52
CA LYS A 267 64.77 50.61 18.46
C LYS A 267 66.02 51.42 18.11
N GLU A 268 66.39 51.47 16.82
CA GLU A 268 67.53 52.26 16.34
C GLU A 268 67.34 53.77 16.62
N LEU A 269 66.16 54.32 16.33
CA LEU A 269 65.85 55.73 16.57
C LEU A 269 65.93 56.08 18.06
N ASN A 270 65.37 55.23 18.93
CA ASN A 270 65.40 55.42 20.39
C ASN A 270 66.83 55.36 20.96
N GLN A 271 67.74 54.59 20.36
CA GLN A 271 69.15 54.56 20.76
C GLN A 271 69.88 55.85 20.36
N ILE A 272 69.56 56.41 19.19
CA ILE A 272 70.20 57.65 18.71
C ILE A 272 69.76 58.86 19.56
N VAL A 273 68.46 58.96 19.87
CA VAL A 273 67.90 60.09 20.66
C VAL A 273 68.41 60.12 22.11
N LYS A 274 68.70 58.97 22.72
CA LYS A 274 69.23 58.93 24.11
C LYS A 274 70.67 59.46 24.25
N ASN A 275 71.42 59.59 23.15
CA ASN A 275 72.83 60.00 23.18
C ASN A 275 73.05 61.52 23.00
N ASP A 276 72.00 62.34 23.12
CA ASP A 276 72.00 63.76 22.74
C ASP A 276 72.51 64.71 23.85
N GLY A 277 73.58 64.33 24.55
CA GLY A 277 74.27 65.15 25.56
C GLY A 277 75.23 66.20 24.98
N LEU A 278 75.44 66.19 23.65
CA LEU A 278 76.39 67.05 22.93
C LEU A 278 75.97 68.53 22.90
N ASN A 279 74.66 68.82 22.78
CA ASN A 279 74.18 70.20 22.73
C ASN A 279 74.43 70.96 24.04
N GLN A 280 74.26 70.30 25.19
CA GLN A 280 74.55 70.89 26.50
C GLN A 280 76.04 71.14 26.72
N THR A 281 76.91 70.31 26.14
CA THR A 281 78.37 70.49 26.21
C THR A 281 78.82 71.65 25.32
N ILE A 282 78.24 71.79 24.13
CA ILE A 282 78.50 72.92 23.22
C ILE A 282 78.04 74.26 23.84
N GLU A 283 76.88 74.32 24.50
CA GLU A 283 76.41 75.54 25.18
C GLU A 283 77.30 75.94 26.36
N LYS A 284 77.76 74.98 27.17
CA LYS A 284 78.71 75.25 28.27
C LYS A 284 80.02 75.84 27.76
N LEU A 285 80.60 75.25 26.72
CA LEU A 285 81.86 75.71 26.11
C LEU A 285 81.72 77.11 25.48
N ARG A 286 80.55 77.44 24.89
CA ARG A 286 80.26 78.81 24.42
C ARG A 286 80.16 79.82 25.56
N GLY A 287 79.55 79.44 26.69
CA GLY A 287 79.49 80.27 27.89
C GLY A 287 80.88 80.58 28.45
N GLU A 288 81.76 79.58 28.49
CA GLU A 288 83.16 79.73 28.92
C GLU A 288 83.96 80.64 27.98
N GLN A 289 83.73 80.54 26.66
CA GLN A 289 84.34 81.42 25.67
C GLN A 289 83.89 82.89 25.83
N GLN A 290 82.59 83.14 26.07
CA GLN A 290 82.07 84.48 26.33
C GLN A 290 82.64 85.08 27.62
N ALA A 291 82.71 84.30 28.69
CA ALA A 291 83.29 84.75 29.96
C ALA A 291 84.78 85.13 29.81
N ALA A 292 85.55 84.36 29.04
CA ALA A 292 86.95 84.68 28.73
C ALA A 292 87.07 85.99 27.92
N ALA A 293 86.17 86.23 26.96
CA ALA A 293 86.13 87.46 26.17
C ALA A 293 85.74 88.70 27.00
N GLU A 294 84.80 88.57 27.94
CA GLU A 294 84.43 89.64 28.88
C GLU A 294 85.58 89.99 29.84
N GLN A 295 86.28 88.97 30.37
CA GLN A 295 87.47 89.18 31.19
C GLN A 295 88.56 89.93 30.42
N LYS A 296 88.79 89.58 29.15
CA LYS A 296 89.70 90.30 28.26
C LYS A 296 89.28 91.76 28.09
N MET A 297 88.00 92.04 27.91
CA MET A 297 87.51 93.41 27.72
C MET A 297 87.72 94.27 28.97
N ARG A 298 87.42 93.73 30.16
CA ARG A 298 87.66 94.40 31.45
C ARG A 298 89.14 94.70 31.71
N LEU A 299 90.03 93.77 31.34
CA LEU A 299 91.47 93.96 31.50
C LEU A 299 92.00 95.06 30.56
N LYS A 300 91.49 95.15 29.32
CA LYS A 300 91.80 96.26 28.39
C LYS A 300 91.30 97.61 28.87
N GLU A 301 90.11 97.66 29.48
CA GLU A 301 89.52 98.88 30.02
C GLU A 301 90.33 99.47 31.19
N LYS A 302 90.78 98.60 32.11
CA LYS A 302 91.69 99.00 33.19
C LYS A 302 93.03 99.53 32.68
N LEU A 303 93.57 98.92 31.62
CA LEU A 303 94.81 99.36 30.99
C LEU A 303 94.67 100.72 30.27
N PHE A 304 93.48 101.04 29.78
CA PHE A 304 93.18 102.34 29.17
C PHE A 304 93.09 103.47 30.20
N LEU A 305 92.45 103.25 31.35
CA LEU A 305 92.27 104.26 32.39
C LEU A 305 93.58 104.68 33.07
N LEU A 306 94.49 103.73 33.31
CA LEU A 306 95.81 103.97 33.92
C LEU A 306 96.77 104.75 33.01
N LYS A 307 96.54 104.74 31.69
CA LYS A 307 97.37 105.46 30.72
C LYS A 307 97.04 106.96 30.64
N ASN A 308 95.87 107.39 31.13
CA ASN A 308 95.36 108.76 30.98
C ASN A 308 95.56 109.68 32.21
N SER A 309 95.92 109.16 33.38
CA SER A 309 95.99 109.92 34.64
C SER A 309 97.36 110.61 34.94
N SER A 310 98.34 110.57 34.03
CA SER A 310 99.74 110.94 34.33
C SER A 310 100.31 112.15 33.56
N SER A 311 99.50 113.08 33.03
CA SER A 311 100.00 114.33 32.41
C SER A 311 98.95 115.46 32.30
N SER A 312 99.32 116.70 32.66
CA SER A 312 98.57 117.97 32.49
C SER A 312 99.50 119.03 31.83
N PRO A 313 99.01 120.19 31.37
CA PRO A 313 97.78 120.49 30.62
C PRO A 313 98.12 121.19 29.27
N GLY A 314 97.45 120.82 28.18
CA GLY A 314 97.61 121.56 26.91
C GLY A 314 96.99 120.89 25.69
N GLY A 315 95.95 121.52 25.14
CA GLY A 315 95.75 121.61 23.69
C GLY A 315 95.28 120.38 22.92
N GLY A 316 93.99 120.06 23.04
CA GLY A 316 93.10 119.69 21.92
C GLY A 316 92.94 118.19 21.58
N PRO A 317 91.98 117.84 20.70
CA PRO A 317 90.85 118.62 20.17
C PRO A 317 89.46 118.00 20.48
N PHE A 318 88.44 118.84 20.46
CA PHE A 318 87.02 118.46 20.48
C PHE A 318 86.69 117.45 19.36
N ILE A 319 86.03 116.34 19.72
CA ILE A 319 85.30 115.51 18.77
C ILE A 319 83.85 115.98 18.79
N ASN A 320 83.51 116.77 17.78
CA ASN A 320 82.19 117.30 17.52
C ASN A 320 81.35 116.19 16.84
N PHE A 321 80.36 115.63 17.52
CA PHE A 321 79.35 114.80 16.85
C PHE A 321 78.31 115.75 16.25
N GLN A 322 78.20 115.77 14.92
CA GLN A 322 77.18 116.54 14.22
C GLN A 322 75.82 115.83 14.42
N PRO A 323 74.83 116.43 15.10
CA PRO A 323 73.50 115.84 15.19
C PRO A 323 72.86 115.81 13.78
N LEU A 324 72.13 114.73 13.47
CA LEU A 324 71.40 114.61 12.20
C LEU A 324 70.41 115.78 12.07
N SER A 325 70.28 116.35 10.87
CA SER A 325 69.31 117.43 10.59
C SER A 325 67.87 116.90 10.58
N GLU A 326 66.89 117.77 10.89
CA GLU A 326 65.46 117.43 10.96
C GLU A 326 64.94 116.72 9.68
N ASP A 327 65.41 117.14 8.51
CA ASP A 327 65.08 116.49 7.22
C ASP A 327 65.65 115.07 7.08
N GLN A 328 66.81 114.79 7.69
CA GLN A 328 67.44 113.47 7.68
C GLN A 328 66.77 112.49 8.65
N MET A 329 66.28 112.98 9.78
CA MET A 329 65.42 112.21 10.69
C MET A 329 64.09 111.87 10.03
N ASN A 330 63.50 112.79 9.27
CA ASN A 330 62.27 112.52 8.51
C ASN A 330 62.49 111.49 7.39
N GLN A 331 63.62 111.52 6.69
CA GLN A 331 63.97 110.49 5.71
C GLN A 331 64.20 109.11 6.34
N LEU A 332 64.84 109.05 7.50
CA LEU A 332 65.07 107.79 8.22
C LEU A 332 63.76 107.22 8.77
N ASN A 333 62.91 108.07 9.36
CA ASN A 333 61.57 107.68 9.82
C ASN A 333 60.67 107.22 8.67
N ALA A 334 60.76 107.86 7.50
CA ALA A 334 60.05 107.40 6.30
C ALA A 334 60.55 106.05 5.78
N GLN A 335 61.84 105.74 5.92
CA GLN A 335 62.37 104.41 5.58
C GLN A 335 62.00 103.34 6.62
N LEU A 336 61.89 103.72 7.90
CA LEU A 336 61.44 102.85 8.99
C LEU A 336 59.94 102.52 8.89
N SER A 337 59.07 103.50 8.60
CA SER A 337 57.63 103.23 8.42
C SER A 337 57.34 102.33 7.22
N VAL A 338 58.15 102.44 6.16
CA VAL A 338 58.08 101.54 5.01
C VAL A 338 58.56 100.12 5.35
N LEU A 339 59.47 99.95 6.31
CA LEU A 339 59.84 98.62 6.83
C LEU A 339 58.73 98.03 7.70
N GLU A 340 58.08 98.85 8.54
CA GLU A 340 56.93 98.41 9.36
C GLU A 340 55.77 97.91 8.48
N HIS A 341 55.41 98.64 7.42
CA HIS A 341 54.40 98.16 6.46
C HIS A 341 54.81 96.91 5.68
N LEU A 342 56.10 96.73 5.37
CA LEU A 342 56.58 95.51 4.75
C LEU A 342 56.57 94.32 5.73
N GLN A 343 56.79 94.57 7.01
CA GLN A 343 56.68 93.57 8.07
C GLN A 343 55.21 93.16 8.31
N GLU A 344 54.28 94.12 8.34
CA GLU A 344 52.85 93.85 8.45
C GLU A 344 52.31 93.06 7.24
N SER A 345 52.75 93.41 6.02
CA SER A 345 52.37 92.67 4.83
C SER A 345 52.99 91.26 4.76
N ALA A 346 54.19 91.05 5.32
CA ALA A 346 54.78 89.72 5.48
C ALA A 346 54.00 88.86 6.50
N LEU A 347 53.61 89.45 7.64
CA LEU A 347 52.76 88.81 8.66
C LEU A 347 51.38 88.45 8.10
N PHE A 348 50.77 89.33 7.31
CA PHE A 348 49.50 89.09 6.64
C PHE A 348 49.59 87.99 5.57
N ALA A 349 50.68 87.93 4.81
CA ALA A 349 50.93 86.88 3.82
C ALA A 349 51.17 85.50 4.47
N LEU A 350 51.78 85.46 5.66
CA LEU A 350 51.96 84.24 6.46
C LEU A 350 50.63 83.69 7.00
N ASP A 351 49.69 84.57 7.36
CA ASP A 351 48.40 84.19 7.95
C ASP A 351 47.40 83.63 6.91
N GLN A 352 47.47 84.09 5.65
CA GLN A 352 46.59 83.64 4.56
C GLN A 352 47.02 82.34 3.84
N LYS A 353 48.09 81.65 4.28
CA LYS A 353 48.64 80.44 3.63
C LYS A 353 48.85 80.59 2.10
N ASN A 354 49.37 81.73 1.67
CA ASN A 354 49.72 81.96 0.27
C ASN A 354 51.12 81.40 -0.08
N ASN A 355 51.34 81.19 -1.39
CA ASN A 355 52.49 80.52 -2.00
C ASN A 355 53.87 80.91 -1.42
N ILE A 356 54.74 79.92 -1.16
CA ILE A 356 56.09 80.11 -0.59
C ILE A 356 56.97 81.07 -1.41
N GLU A 357 56.71 81.21 -2.71
CA GLU A 357 57.41 82.14 -3.60
C GLU A 357 57.13 83.61 -3.32
N THR A 358 55.91 83.99 -2.92
CA THR A 358 55.58 85.39 -2.60
C THR A 358 56.18 85.81 -1.26
N ILE A 359 56.31 84.88 -0.32
CA ILE A 359 56.99 85.12 0.95
C ILE A 359 58.50 85.32 0.73
N LYS A 360 59.13 84.54 -0.16
CA LYS A 360 60.54 84.72 -0.52
C LYS A 360 60.83 86.10 -1.13
N THR A 361 59.99 86.58 -2.05
CA THR A 361 60.20 87.90 -2.67
C THR A 361 60.01 89.06 -1.69
N ILE A 362 59.15 88.91 -0.68
CA ILE A 362 58.99 89.88 0.41
C ILE A 362 60.22 89.87 1.34
N ILE A 363 60.73 88.69 1.70
CA ILE A 363 61.95 88.54 2.51
C ILE A 363 63.18 89.11 1.79
N ASP A 364 63.33 88.86 0.49
CA ASP A 364 64.43 89.42 -0.30
C ASP A 364 64.36 90.95 -0.40
N ASN A 365 63.15 91.51 -0.57
CA ASN A 365 62.96 92.96 -0.56
C ASN A 365 63.23 93.61 0.80
N LEU A 366 62.89 92.93 1.90
CA LEU A 366 63.25 93.35 3.26
C LEU A 366 64.77 93.34 3.44
N GLY A 367 65.45 92.27 2.99
CA GLY A 367 66.92 92.17 3.01
C GLY A 367 67.62 93.31 2.28
N GLN A 368 67.18 93.62 1.05
CA GLN A 368 67.76 94.71 0.25
C GLN A 368 67.54 96.10 0.84
N LYS A 369 66.41 96.35 1.52
CA LYS A 369 66.15 97.64 2.18
C LYS A 369 66.96 97.79 3.48
N ILE A 370 67.10 96.71 4.25
CA ILE A 370 67.96 96.69 5.45
C ILE A 370 69.42 96.95 5.05
N GLU A 371 69.92 96.36 3.96
CA GLU A 371 71.26 96.66 3.45
C GLU A 371 71.44 98.12 3.03
N LYS A 372 70.42 98.74 2.42
CA LYS A 372 70.46 100.17 2.07
C LYS A 372 70.52 101.08 3.30
N ILE A 373 69.81 100.75 4.38
CA ILE A 373 69.86 101.51 5.64
C ILE A 373 71.22 101.33 6.32
N ILE A 374 71.76 100.11 6.34
CA ILE A 374 73.12 99.84 6.86
C ILE A 374 74.18 100.59 6.02
N ALA A 375 74.01 100.65 4.69
CA ALA A 375 74.88 101.42 3.81
C ALA A 375 74.78 102.94 4.04
N PHE A 376 73.58 103.45 4.35
CA PHE A 376 73.35 104.86 4.70
C PHE A 376 74.00 105.25 6.03
N LEU A 377 74.05 104.34 7.01
CA LEU A 377 74.67 104.57 8.32
C LEU A 377 76.19 104.33 8.34
N LYS A 378 76.72 103.56 7.39
CA LYS A 378 78.14 103.19 7.26
C LYS A 378 79.17 104.35 7.23
N PRO A 379 78.88 105.54 6.66
CA PRO A 379 79.80 106.69 6.68
C PRO A 379 79.96 107.33 8.06
N TYR A 380 78.97 107.16 8.95
CA TYR A 380 78.95 107.78 10.29
C TYR A 380 79.61 106.92 11.38
N LEU A 381 80.11 105.73 11.03
CA LEU A 381 80.55 104.70 11.98
C LEU A 381 82.06 104.39 11.98
N LYS A 382 82.91 105.13 11.26
CA LYS A 382 84.35 104.83 11.18
C LYS A 382 85.23 105.90 11.86
N PRO A 383 85.96 105.58 12.95
CA PRO A 383 87.00 106.45 13.50
C PRO A 383 88.34 106.27 12.76
N LYS A 384 89.02 107.37 12.39
CA LYS A 384 90.40 107.38 11.86
C LYS A 384 91.41 107.53 13.00
N LYS A 385 92.48 106.72 12.99
CA LYS A 385 93.69 106.93 13.82
C LYS A 385 94.97 106.68 12.99
N GLU A 386 95.78 107.71 12.85
CA GLU A 386 97.24 107.67 12.63
C GLU A 386 97.83 108.66 13.66
N THR A 387 98.35 108.11 14.77
CA THR A 387 99.79 107.89 15.09
C THR A 387 100.51 109.17 15.54
N ALA A 388 100.78 109.23 16.85
CA ALA A 388 101.78 110.12 17.46
C ALA A 388 102.51 109.33 18.58
N PRO A 389 103.76 109.70 18.90
CA PRO A 389 104.85 108.74 19.17
C PRO A 389 105.00 108.31 20.63
N LYS A 390 105.77 107.24 20.80
CA LYS A 390 106.23 106.64 22.05
C LYS A 390 106.99 107.65 22.92
N ILE A 391 106.64 107.71 24.21
CA ILE A 391 107.61 107.91 25.29
C ILE A 391 107.30 106.87 26.37
N GLU A 392 108.27 105.98 26.57
CA GLU A 392 108.36 105.00 27.63
C GLU A 392 108.57 105.72 28.96
N GLN A 393 107.63 105.58 29.89
CA GLN A 393 107.97 105.52 31.31
C GLN A 393 107.19 104.38 31.95
N THR A 394 107.99 103.43 32.41
CA THR A 394 107.66 102.14 33.00
C THR A 394 106.90 102.30 34.31
N ASN A 395 105.68 101.77 34.35
CA ASN A 395 104.91 101.60 35.57
C ASN A 395 104.67 100.08 35.76
N PRO A 396 105.10 99.44 36.86
CA PRO A 396 105.07 97.98 37.02
C PRO A 396 103.66 97.34 36.99
N GLU A 397 102.59 98.13 37.09
CA GLU A 397 101.21 97.64 37.01
C GLU A 397 100.73 97.33 35.58
N THR A 398 101.31 97.96 34.54
CA THR A 398 100.86 97.76 33.14
C THR A 398 101.37 96.47 32.50
N GLN A 399 102.54 95.94 32.89
CA GLN A 399 103.05 94.65 32.38
C GLN A 399 102.29 93.42 32.92
N SER A 400 101.83 93.47 34.17
CA SER A 400 101.06 92.36 34.77
C SER A 400 99.68 92.18 34.12
N LEU A 401 99.10 93.27 33.60
CA LEU A 401 97.83 93.28 32.88
C LEU A 401 98.00 92.73 31.44
N GLU A 402 99.13 93.01 30.78
CA GLU A 402 99.42 92.48 29.44
C GLU A 402 99.64 90.96 29.43
N GLN A 403 100.30 90.37 30.43
CA GLN A 403 100.45 88.91 30.55
C GLN A 403 99.12 88.16 30.76
N LYS A 404 98.20 88.73 31.55
CA LYS A 404 96.86 88.14 31.78
C LYS A 404 95.99 88.17 30.52
N ILE A 405 96.21 89.15 29.63
CA ILE A 405 95.52 89.22 28.33
C ILE A 405 96.02 88.12 27.38
N ALA A 406 97.31 87.80 27.37
CA ALA A 406 97.85 86.74 26.52
C ALA A 406 97.37 85.33 26.94
N GLN A 407 97.32 85.05 28.24
CA GLN A 407 96.79 83.78 28.76
C GLN A 407 95.30 83.58 28.45
N THR A 408 94.52 84.66 28.40
CA THR A 408 93.10 84.60 28.02
C THR A 408 92.91 84.41 26.51
N ASP A 409 93.89 84.79 25.67
CA ASP A 409 93.85 84.54 24.23
C ASP A 409 94.11 83.06 23.87
N GLU A 410 95.11 82.40 24.46
CA GLU A 410 95.36 80.96 24.24
C GLU A 410 94.17 80.07 24.65
N LEU A 411 93.53 80.41 25.77
CA LEU A 411 92.32 79.73 26.24
C LEU A 411 91.14 79.89 25.26
N SER A 412 90.99 81.06 24.64
CA SER A 412 89.91 81.31 23.67
C SER A 412 90.09 80.51 22.38
N ASP A 413 91.31 80.40 21.87
CA ASP A 413 91.62 79.66 20.64
C ASP A 413 91.47 78.14 20.82
N CYS A 414 91.87 77.61 21.98
CA CYS A 414 91.68 76.18 22.31
C CYS A 414 90.18 75.81 22.35
N LEU A 415 89.38 76.63 23.02
CA LEU A 415 87.92 76.46 23.07
C LEU A 415 87.29 76.55 21.68
N GLN A 416 87.80 77.39 20.78
CA GLN A 416 87.29 77.52 19.42
C GLN A 416 87.52 76.26 18.56
N ILE A 417 88.66 75.60 18.71
CA ILE A 417 88.97 74.35 17.99
C ILE A 417 88.09 73.21 18.49
N GLU A 418 87.89 73.11 19.81
CA GLU A 418 87.08 72.06 20.44
C GLU A 418 85.60 72.18 20.05
N ILE A 419 85.05 73.40 20.05
CA ILE A 419 83.68 73.67 19.56
C ILE A 419 83.53 73.25 18.09
N LYS A 420 84.53 73.49 17.22
CA LYS A 420 84.45 73.14 15.80
C LYS A 420 84.44 71.63 15.55
N ASN A 421 85.15 70.84 16.36
CA ASN A 421 85.13 69.39 16.25
C ASN A 421 83.80 68.80 16.73
N LEU A 422 83.25 69.31 17.83
CA LEU A 422 81.94 68.90 18.35
C LEU A 422 80.80 69.22 17.36
N LEU A 423 80.88 70.34 16.64
CA LEU A 423 79.90 70.68 15.59
C LEU A 423 79.92 69.69 14.42
N LYS A 424 81.08 69.19 14.00
CA LYS A 424 81.17 68.16 12.96
C LYS A 424 80.59 66.81 13.41
N GLU A 425 80.80 66.44 14.67
CA GLU A 425 80.19 65.23 15.23
C GLU A 425 78.67 65.34 15.33
N ASP A 426 78.14 66.53 15.67
CA ASP A 426 76.70 66.82 15.67
C ASP A 426 76.10 66.73 14.27
N GLU A 427 76.76 67.28 13.24
CA GLU A 427 76.31 67.17 11.84
C GLU A 427 76.17 65.72 11.36
N VAL A 428 77.14 64.85 11.67
CA VAL A 428 77.10 63.41 11.30
C VAL A 428 76.02 62.65 12.07
N LYS A 429 75.77 62.99 13.33
CA LYS A 429 74.69 62.38 14.12
C LYS A 429 73.32 62.83 13.61
N ARG A 430 73.16 64.12 13.28
CA ARG A 430 71.93 64.65 12.69
C ARG A 430 71.62 64.05 11.33
N SER A 431 72.63 63.81 10.48
CA SER A 431 72.40 63.17 9.19
C SER A 431 71.91 61.72 9.36
N LYS A 432 72.54 60.94 10.24
CA LYS A 432 72.09 59.57 10.57
C LYS A 432 70.70 59.53 11.21
N LEU A 433 70.39 60.50 12.08
CA LEU A 433 69.07 60.64 12.68
C LEU A 433 68.02 60.93 11.61
N TRP A 434 68.30 61.85 10.69
CA TRP A 434 67.40 62.18 9.59
C TRP A 434 67.15 60.99 8.65
N ASP A 435 68.21 60.27 8.25
CA ASP A 435 68.09 59.07 7.40
C ASP A 435 67.25 57.96 8.08
N THR A 436 67.48 57.73 9.37
CA THR A 436 66.76 56.72 10.15
C THR A 436 65.30 57.13 10.35
N GLN A 437 65.05 58.43 10.58
CA GLN A 437 63.71 59.00 10.71
C GLN A 437 62.92 58.92 9.39
N GLN A 438 63.57 59.16 8.25
CA GLN A 438 62.95 58.98 6.93
C GLN A 438 62.59 57.51 6.67
N LYS A 439 63.51 56.58 6.96
CA LYS A 439 63.25 55.13 6.85
C LYS A 439 62.11 54.69 7.77
N TYR A 440 62.06 55.19 9.00
CA TYR A 440 60.99 54.93 9.95
C TYR A 440 59.63 55.41 9.43
N GLN A 441 59.56 56.62 8.86
CA GLN A 441 58.34 57.15 8.26
C GLN A 441 57.86 56.31 7.06
N LEU A 442 58.78 55.88 6.19
CA LEU A 442 58.45 55.02 5.04
C LEU A 442 57.94 53.65 5.50
N ALA A 443 58.63 53.00 6.46
CA ALA A 443 58.18 51.74 7.04
C ALA A 443 56.82 51.88 7.75
N GLN A 444 56.56 53.02 8.40
CA GLN A 444 55.25 53.31 9.01
C GLN A 444 54.14 53.47 7.97
N GLN A 445 54.42 54.10 6.83
CA GLN A 445 53.47 54.23 5.73
C GLN A 445 53.18 52.88 5.07
N GLU A 446 54.22 52.08 4.81
CA GLU A 446 54.10 50.71 4.26
C GLU A 446 53.24 49.83 5.18
N LEU A 447 53.49 49.89 6.50
CA LEU A 447 52.71 49.16 7.48
C LEU A 447 51.23 49.59 7.48
N ARG A 448 50.94 50.90 7.43
CA ARG A 448 49.57 51.42 7.33
C ARG A 448 48.88 50.97 6.04
N SER A 449 49.59 50.94 4.91
CA SER A 449 49.01 50.46 3.65
C SER A 449 48.68 48.96 3.70
N LEU A 450 49.55 48.14 4.29
CA LEU A 450 49.31 46.71 4.47
C LEU A 450 48.16 46.44 5.46
N ASP A 451 48.03 47.24 6.51
CA ASP A 451 46.90 47.17 7.43
C ASP A 451 45.56 47.45 6.74
N ASN A 452 45.52 48.49 5.90
CA ASN A 452 44.32 48.81 5.12
C ASN A 452 43.98 47.67 4.14
N GLN A 453 44.95 47.17 3.38
CA GLN A 453 44.75 46.04 2.45
C GLN A 453 44.28 44.77 3.16
N LEU A 454 44.85 44.47 4.33
CA LEU A 454 44.46 43.33 5.16
C LEU A 454 43.03 43.50 5.69
N SER A 455 42.65 44.70 6.10
CA SER A 455 41.28 44.98 6.54
C SER A 455 40.27 44.79 5.40
N GLU A 456 40.57 45.28 4.21
CA GLU A 456 39.73 45.11 3.01
C GLU A 456 39.60 43.63 2.62
N ALA A 457 40.72 42.91 2.58
CA ALA A 457 40.75 41.49 2.25
C ALA A 457 39.97 40.65 3.28
N ARG A 458 40.07 40.98 4.57
CA ARG A 458 39.25 40.34 5.64
C ARG A 458 37.77 40.61 5.49
N ILE A 459 37.37 41.83 5.09
CA ILE A 459 35.96 42.15 4.83
C ILE A 459 35.43 41.33 3.65
N ILE A 460 36.21 41.20 2.58
CA ILE A 460 35.84 40.40 1.40
C ILE A 460 35.74 38.91 1.80
N LEU A 461 36.72 38.38 2.51
CA LEU A 461 36.72 37.00 3.00
C LEU A 461 35.47 36.72 3.84
N ALA A 462 35.17 37.56 4.83
CA ALA A 462 33.98 37.42 5.67
C ALA A 462 32.69 37.43 4.85
N ARG A 463 32.56 38.33 3.86
CA ARG A 463 31.40 38.34 2.95
C ARG A 463 31.28 37.05 2.14
N THR A 464 32.39 36.52 1.63
CA THR A 464 32.39 35.25 0.89
C THR A 464 32.06 34.05 1.78
N GLU A 465 32.52 34.08 3.03
CA GLU A 465 32.23 33.06 4.03
C GLU A 465 30.75 33.05 4.41
N THR A 466 30.14 34.22 4.63
CA THR A 466 28.68 34.34 4.85
C THR A 466 27.91 33.77 3.67
N LYS A 467 28.26 34.16 2.43
CA LYS A 467 27.62 33.61 1.22
C LYS A 467 27.77 32.09 1.11
N LYS A 468 28.95 31.55 1.45
CA LYS A 468 29.21 30.11 1.47
C LYS A 468 28.34 29.42 2.51
N PHE A 469 28.22 30.00 3.70
CA PHE A 469 27.37 29.48 4.76
C PHE A 469 25.88 29.51 4.37
N ASP A 470 25.40 30.61 3.80
CA ASP A 470 24.01 30.75 3.36
C ASP A 470 23.67 29.72 2.28
N LEU A 471 24.53 29.58 1.26
CA LEU A 471 24.36 28.56 0.23
C LEU A 471 24.42 27.14 0.81
N LYS A 472 25.27 26.90 1.81
CA LYS A 472 25.35 25.62 2.52
C LYS A 472 24.01 25.31 3.20
N GLN A 473 23.42 26.26 3.91
CA GLN A 473 22.14 26.07 4.58
C GLN A 473 21.01 25.87 3.58
N GLU A 474 20.98 26.64 2.49
CA GLU A 474 19.97 26.52 1.45
C GLU A 474 20.05 25.16 0.73
N SER A 475 21.26 24.72 0.39
CA SER A 475 21.47 23.41 -0.23
C SER A 475 21.09 22.25 0.70
N ILE A 476 21.40 22.32 2.00
CA ILE A 476 20.92 21.31 2.97
C ILE A 476 19.39 21.28 3.00
N ARG A 477 18.74 22.44 3.00
CA ARG A 477 17.27 22.51 3.03
C ARG A 477 16.62 21.94 1.79
N GLU A 478 17.22 22.13 0.62
CA GLU A 478 16.62 21.75 -0.68
C GLU A 478 17.04 20.36 -1.17
N LEU A 479 18.25 19.89 -0.84
CA LEU A 479 18.81 18.58 -1.24
C LEU A 479 18.86 17.56 -0.10
N GLY A 480 18.72 17.99 1.15
CA GLY A 480 18.76 17.14 2.35
C GLY A 480 20.15 16.71 2.82
N SER A 481 21.17 16.73 1.96
CA SER A 481 22.55 16.33 2.31
C SER A 481 23.61 17.13 1.53
N LEU A 482 24.78 17.34 2.14
CA LEU A 482 25.92 18.02 1.51
C LEU A 482 26.84 17.08 0.73
N ASP A 483 26.81 15.78 1.05
CA ASP A 483 27.76 14.79 0.53
C ASP A 483 27.72 14.68 -1.00
N LEU A 484 26.56 14.97 -1.60
CA LEU A 484 26.36 14.96 -3.05
C LEU A 484 27.02 16.17 -3.76
N LEU A 485 27.31 17.25 -3.04
CA LEU A 485 27.90 18.48 -3.57
C LEU A 485 29.43 18.50 -3.46
N GLU A 486 29.99 17.85 -2.43
CA GLU A 486 31.44 17.78 -2.23
C GLU A 486 32.12 16.71 -3.10
N ASN A 487 31.39 15.63 -3.45
CA ASN A 487 31.94 14.49 -4.20
C ASN A 487 31.78 14.57 -5.72
N ASN A 488 30.84 15.38 -6.22
CA ASN A 488 30.59 15.48 -7.65
C ASN A 488 31.32 16.68 -8.26
N ASN A 489 32.33 16.40 -9.10
CA ASN A 489 32.91 17.39 -10.01
C ASN A 489 31.89 17.75 -11.12
N LEU A 490 30.84 18.48 -10.74
CA LEU A 490 29.87 19.04 -11.66
C LEU A 490 30.51 20.15 -12.50
N PRO A 491 30.07 20.37 -13.75
CA PRO A 491 30.63 21.40 -14.62
C PRO A 491 30.26 22.81 -14.14
N ALA A 492 31.17 23.77 -14.37
CA ALA A 492 30.91 25.18 -14.11
C ALA A 492 29.88 25.72 -15.13
N LEU A 493 28.71 26.12 -14.65
CA LEU A 493 27.62 26.68 -15.45
C LEU A 493 27.77 28.20 -15.57
N SER A 494 27.42 28.75 -16.73
CA SER A 494 27.32 30.19 -16.99
C SER A 494 26.14 30.82 -16.23
N THR A 495 26.17 32.14 -16.09
CA THR A 495 25.11 32.91 -15.41
C THR A 495 23.74 32.75 -16.08
N GLU A 496 23.71 32.61 -17.41
CA GLU A 496 22.48 32.38 -18.18
C GLU A 496 21.90 30.99 -17.91
N GLU A 497 22.75 29.95 -17.86
CA GLU A 497 22.33 28.58 -17.55
C GLU A 497 21.83 28.47 -16.11
N LYS A 498 22.46 29.15 -15.16
CA LYS A 498 21.98 29.20 -13.76
C LYS A 498 20.59 29.83 -13.65
N ASN A 499 20.34 30.94 -14.36
CA ASN A 499 19.02 31.56 -14.40
C ASN A 499 17.97 30.65 -15.06
N ALA A 500 18.35 29.93 -16.12
CA ALA A 500 17.48 28.96 -16.76
C ALA A 500 17.10 27.80 -15.83
N LEU A 501 18.09 27.25 -15.09
CA LEU A 501 17.86 26.21 -14.10
C LEU A 501 17.00 26.70 -12.94
N GLN A 502 17.23 27.92 -12.43
CA GLN A 502 16.40 28.50 -11.36
C GLN A 502 14.94 28.67 -11.79
N ASN A 503 14.71 29.15 -13.01
CA ASN A 503 13.36 29.24 -13.58
C ASN A 503 12.72 27.85 -13.73
N LYS A 504 13.51 26.83 -14.10
CA LYS A 504 13.04 25.46 -14.21
C LYS A 504 12.70 24.87 -12.84
N ILE A 505 13.51 25.11 -11.81
CA ILE A 505 13.23 24.74 -10.41
C ILE A 505 11.90 25.33 -9.95
N ASN A 506 11.67 26.63 -10.18
CA ASN A 506 10.43 27.29 -9.79
C ASN A 506 9.20 26.72 -10.52
N LYS A 507 9.32 26.42 -11.82
CA LYS A 507 8.25 25.78 -12.60
C LYS A 507 7.92 24.38 -12.07
N LEU A 508 8.95 23.56 -11.81
CA LEU A 508 8.77 22.19 -11.30
C LEU A 508 8.21 22.19 -9.87
N LYS A 509 8.66 23.12 -9.00
CA LYS A 509 8.05 23.33 -7.68
C LYS A 509 6.56 23.67 -7.79
N GLY A 510 6.20 24.62 -8.66
CA GLY A 510 4.79 24.96 -8.90
C GLY A 510 3.97 23.79 -9.43
N GLN A 511 4.53 22.96 -10.31
CA GLN A 511 3.87 21.73 -10.76
C GLN A 511 3.64 20.72 -9.63
N LEU A 512 4.60 20.54 -8.73
CA LEU A 512 4.44 19.67 -7.56
C LEU A 512 3.40 20.19 -6.57
N GLU A 513 3.32 21.51 -6.37
CA GLU A 513 2.27 22.13 -5.54
C GLU A 513 0.87 21.91 -6.12
N ILE A 514 0.71 22.03 -7.45
CA ILE A 514 -0.57 21.77 -8.14
C ILE A 514 -0.98 20.30 -8.02
N ILE A 515 -0.03 19.37 -8.08
CA ILE A 515 -0.33 17.93 -7.93
C ILE A 515 -0.73 17.61 -6.48
N GLY A 516 -0.13 18.31 -5.50
CA GLY A 516 -0.48 18.21 -4.08
C GLY A 516 -0.02 16.90 -3.42
N GLY A 517 -0.20 16.81 -2.10
CA GLY A 517 0.13 15.62 -1.31
C GLY A 517 -0.82 14.47 -1.62
N LEU A 518 -0.31 13.43 -2.26
CA LEU A 518 -1.04 12.19 -2.53
C LEU A 518 -0.47 11.08 -1.66
N ASP A 519 -1.34 10.24 -1.13
CA ASP A 519 -0.96 9.11 -0.28
C ASP A 519 -0.20 8.04 -1.10
N PRO A 520 1.03 7.65 -0.70
CA PRO A 520 1.76 6.54 -1.31
C PRO A 520 0.99 5.20 -1.33
N GLY A 521 0.02 5.02 -0.44
CA GLY A 521 -0.80 3.80 -0.36
C GLY A 521 -1.72 3.55 -1.56
N ILE A 522 -2.03 4.59 -2.35
CA ILE A 522 -2.97 4.51 -3.48
C ILE A 522 -2.50 3.52 -4.56
N ASP A 523 -1.19 3.44 -4.81
CA ASP A 523 -0.62 2.49 -5.80
C ASP A 523 -0.90 1.04 -5.40
N VAL A 524 -0.85 0.75 -4.09
CA VAL A 524 -1.12 -0.58 -3.53
C VAL A 524 -2.61 -0.88 -3.58
N GLU A 525 -3.45 0.09 -3.19
CA GLU A 525 -4.90 -0.03 -3.24
C GLU A 525 -5.40 -0.27 -4.68
N TYR A 526 -4.91 0.50 -5.64
CA TYR A 526 -5.23 0.32 -7.06
C TYR A 526 -4.91 -1.10 -7.55
N LYS A 527 -3.70 -1.60 -7.28
CA LYS A 527 -3.29 -2.96 -7.68
C LYS A 527 -4.18 -4.03 -7.04
N ASN A 528 -4.55 -3.86 -5.78
CA ASN A 528 -5.42 -4.82 -5.09
C ASN A 528 -6.85 -4.80 -5.63
N THR A 529 -7.42 -3.61 -5.87
CA THR A 529 -8.76 -3.45 -6.43
C THR A 529 -8.82 -3.96 -7.86
N GLN A 530 -7.79 -3.70 -8.67
CA GLN A 530 -7.68 -4.22 -10.04
C GLN A 530 -7.63 -5.75 -10.07
N LYS A 531 -6.79 -6.39 -9.24
CA LYS A 531 -6.76 -7.86 -9.13
C LYS A 531 -8.12 -8.46 -8.78
N LYS A 532 -8.85 -7.82 -7.85
CA LYS A 532 -10.21 -8.26 -7.48
C LYS A 532 -11.19 -8.09 -8.63
N TYR A 533 -11.13 -6.97 -9.35
CA TYR A 533 -11.97 -6.71 -10.53
C TYR A 533 -11.74 -7.73 -11.63
N ASP A 534 -10.47 -7.99 -11.98
CA ASP A 534 -10.10 -8.95 -13.02
C ASP A 534 -10.56 -10.37 -12.64
N PHE A 535 -10.38 -10.75 -11.37
CA PHE A 535 -10.85 -12.03 -10.85
C PHE A 535 -12.37 -12.18 -10.93
N LEU A 536 -13.13 -11.17 -10.51
CA LEU A 536 -14.60 -11.22 -10.58
C LEU A 536 -15.09 -11.24 -12.03
N THR A 537 -14.43 -10.51 -12.93
CA THR A 537 -14.76 -10.51 -14.36
C THR A 537 -14.58 -11.90 -14.97
N ALA A 538 -13.47 -12.57 -14.65
CA ALA A 538 -13.23 -13.95 -15.06
C ALA A 538 -14.29 -14.90 -14.49
N GLN A 539 -14.63 -14.79 -13.20
CA GLN A 539 -15.67 -15.62 -12.59
C GLN A 539 -17.05 -15.41 -13.22
N ILE A 540 -17.41 -14.18 -13.60
CA ILE A 540 -18.69 -13.93 -14.28
C ILE A 540 -18.71 -14.61 -15.66
N SER A 541 -17.60 -14.59 -16.39
CA SER A 541 -17.48 -15.31 -17.66
C SER A 541 -17.72 -16.82 -17.46
N ASP A 542 -17.04 -17.42 -16.48
CA ASP A 542 -17.18 -18.84 -16.16
C ASP A 542 -18.60 -19.21 -15.71
N LEU A 543 -19.25 -18.35 -14.91
CA LEU A 543 -20.63 -18.54 -14.46
C LEU A 543 -21.63 -18.45 -15.62
N ASN A 544 -21.43 -17.54 -16.59
CA ASN A 544 -22.27 -17.48 -17.79
C ASN A 544 -22.16 -18.78 -18.61
N GLN A 545 -20.93 -19.26 -18.84
CA GLN A 545 -20.71 -20.52 -19.55
C GLN A 545 -21.34 -21.71 -18.81
N THR A 546 -21.24 -21.73 -17.48
CA THR A 546 -21.90 -22.74 -16.64
C THR A 546 -23.42 -22.67 -16.78
N LEU A 547 -24.00 -21.48 -16.78
CA LEU A 547 -25.43 -21.27 -16.95
C LEU A 547 -25.93 -21.80 -18.30
N GLU A 548 -25.21 -21.53 -19.38
CA GLU A 548 -25.51 -22.09 -20.72
C GLU A 548 -25.42 -23.63 -20.73
N SER A 549 -24.39 -24.20 -20.11
CA SER A 549 -24.24 -25.66 -20.01
C SER A 549 -25.39 -26.32 -19.22
N LEU A 550 -25.85 -25.69 -18.14
CA LEU A 550 -26.98 -26.17 -17.34
C LEU A 550 -28.29 -26.09 -18.13
N LYS A 551 -28.52 -24.99 -18.87
CA LYS A 551 -29.68 -24.87 -19.78
C LYS A 551 -29.69 -25.97 -20.83
N LYS A 552 -28.53 -26.24 -21.45
CA LYS A 552 -28.39 -27.33 -22.42
C LYS A 552 -28.71 -28.68 -21.78
N THR A 553 -28.14 -28.96 -20.61
CA THR A 553 -28.39 -30.21 -19.86
C THR A 553 -29.87 -30.40 -19.54
N ILE A 554 -30.59 -29.33 -19.17
CA ILE A 554 -32.04 -29.39 -18.92
C ILE A 554 -32.79 -29.78 -20.19
N ASN A 555 -32.45 -29.20 -21.34
CA ASN A 555 -33.09 -29.51 -22.62
C ASN A 555 -32.80 -30.97 -23.05
N ASP A 556 -31.55 -31.43 -22.88
CA ASP A 556 -31.16 -32.81 -23.18
C ASP A 556 -31.94 -33.80 -22.29
N LEU A 557 -32.08 -33.51 -20.99
CA LEU A 557 -32.90 -34.32 -20.08
C LEU A 557 -34.37 -34.34 -20.49
N ASP A 558 -34.93 -33.22 -20.95
CA ASP A 558 -36.32 -33.16 -21.41
C ASP A 558 -36.57 -34.01 -22.66
N GLN A 559 -35.61 -34.03 -23.60
CA GLN A 559 -35.70 -34.90 -24.77
C GLN A 559 -35.62 -36.38 -24.39
N ILE A 560 -34.74 -36.73 -23.45
CA ILE A 560 -34.62 -38.11 -22.91
C ILE A 560 -35.92 -38.52 -22.22
N ILE A 561 -36.45 -37.67 -21.34
CA ILE A 561 -37.72 -37.89 -20.64
C ILE A 561 -38.84 -38.15 -21.65
N LYS A 562 -39.00 -37.28 -22.65
CA LYS A 562 -40.08 -37.39 -23.64
C LYS A 562 -39.97 -38.67 -24.47
N SER A 563 -38.78 -38.98 -24.99
CA SER A 563 -38.54 -40.17 -25.82
C SER A 563 -38.73 -41.48 -25.05
N GLN A 564 -38.23 -41.55 -23.82
CA GLN A 564 -38.40 -42.73 -22.98
C GLN A 564 -39.86 -42.92 -22.54
N MET A 565 -40.59 -41.83 -22.25
CA MET A 565 -42.02 -41.89 -21.95
C MET A 565 -42.83 -42.44 -23.13
N THR A 566 -42.62 -41.92 -24.34
CA THR A 566 -43.37 -42.37 -25.52
C THR A 566 -43.10 -43.84 -25.81
N HIS A 567 -41.82 -44.26 -25.77
CA HIS A 567 -41.46 -45.65 -26.00
C HIS A 567 -42.05 -46.58 -24.93
N SER A 568 -41.98 -46.18 -23.67
CA SER A 568 -42.51 -46.99 -22.57
C SER A 568 -44.05 -47.07 -22.59
N LEU A 569 -44.74 -46.04 -23.09
CA LEU A 569 -46.19 -46.06 -23.23
C LEU A 569 -46.65 -46.98 -24.36
N GLU A 570 -45.94 -47.00 -25.48
CA GLU A 570 -46.18 -47.95 -26.56
C GLU A 570 -45.99 -49.40 -26.10
N SER A 571 -44.90 -49.69 -25.39
CA SER A 571 -44.64 -51.04 -24.86
C SER A 571 -45.66 -51.46 -23.79
N ILE A 572 -45.99 -50.58 -22.85
CA ILE A 572 -47.00 -50.86 -21.82
C ILE A 572 -48.36 -51.10 -22.47
N ASN A 573 -48.77 -50.31 -23.48
CA ASN A 573 -50.03 -50.55 -24.20
C ASN A 573 -50.07 -51.92 -24.91
N ALA A 574 -48.97 -52.33 -25.55
CA ALA A 574 -48.88 -53.64 -26.19
C ALA A 574 -49.04 -54.79 -25.17
N TYR A 575 -48.34 -54.71 -24.03
CA TYR A 575 -48.47 -55.71 -22.97
C TYR A 575 -49.82 -55.64 -22.27
N PHE A 576 -50.39 -54.45 -22.07
CA PHE A 576 -51.69 -54.26 -21.43
C PHE A 576 -52.80 -54.92 -22.25
N GLN A 577 -52.81 -54.70 -23.56
CA GLN A 577 -53.73 -55.39 -24.47
C GLN A 577 -53.54 -56.93 -24.43
N LYS A 578 -52.30 -57.41 -24.36
CA LYS A 578 -51.98 -58.85 -24.27
C LYS A 578 -52.52 -59.48 -22.97
N TYR A 579 -52.16 -58.94 -21.81
CA TYR A 579 -52.57 -59.50 -20.51
C TYR A 579 -54.06 -59.31 -20.24
N PHE A 580 -54.65 -58.20 -20.70
CA PHE A 580 -56.08 -58.00 -20.64
C PHE A 580 -56.82 -59.07 -21.45
N GLY A 581 -56.37 -59.34 -22.68
CA GLY A 581 -56.94 -60.40 -23.52
C GLY A 581 -56.81 -61.80 -22.91
N LEU A 582 -55.70 -62.11 -22.25
CA LEU A 582 -55.49 -63.39 -21.56
C LEU A 582 -56.38 -63.57 -20.34
N LEU A 583 -56.58 -62.52 -19.54
CA LEU A 583 -57.42 -62.59 -18.34
C LEU A 583 -58.91 -62.61 -18.70
N PHE A 584 -59.35 -61.81 -19.67
CA PHE A 584 -60.77 -61.71 -20.06
C PHE A 584 -61.19 -62.63 -21.21
N ASN A 585 -60.28 -63.42 -21.81
CA ASN A 585 -60.51 -64.17 -23.06
C ASN A 585 -61.04 -63.28 -24.20
N GLY A 586 -60.56 -62.04 -24.30
CA GLY A 586 -61.01 -61.05 -25.28
C GLY A 586 -61.05 -59.63 -24.74
N GLY A 587 -61.67 -58.72 -25.49
CA GLY A 587 -61.76 -57.30 -25.12
C GLY A 587 -60.57 -56.44 -25.56
N LYS A 588 -60.64 -55.14 -25.28
CA LYS A 588 -59.57 -54.17 -25.62
C LYS A 588 -59.29 -53.22 -24.48
N ALA A 589 -58.02 -52.93 -24.23
CA ALA A 589 -57.61 -51.97 -23.21
C ALA A 589 -56.41 -51.13 -23.69
N VAL A 590 -56.47 -49.81 -23.49
CA VAL A 590 -55.49 -48.83 -23.98
C VAL A 590 -55.33 -47.69 -22.97
N LEU A 591 -54.10 -47.21 -22.82
CA LEU A 591 -53.73 -45.99 -22.10
C LEU A 591 -53.57 -44.84 -23.09
N SER A 592 -54.12 -43.67 -22.77
CA SER A 592 -54.01 -42.45 -23.57
C SER A 592 -53.49 -41.28 -22.74
N LEU A 593 -52.60 -40.47 -23.33
CA LEU A 593 -52.15 -39.20 -22.78
C LEU A 593 -52.97 -38.08 -23.43
N LEU A 594 -53.83 -37.42 -22.65
CA LEU A 594 -54.59 -36.25 -23.08
C LEU A 594 -53.86 -34.97 -22.67
N LYS A 595 -53.54 -34.11 -23.64
CA LYS A 595 -53.05 -32.75 -23.37
C LYS A 595 -54.20 -31.87 -22.91
N LYS A 596 -53.97 -31.00 -21.94
CA LYS A 596 -54.94 -29.98 -21.56
C LYS A 596 -54.82 -28.82 -22.55
N GLU A 597 -55.91 -28.47 -23.24
CA GLU A 597 -55.99 -27.17 -23.94
C GLU A 597 -56.02 -26.08 -22.88
N VAL A 598 -55.04 -25.18 -22.90
CA VAL A 598 -55.01 -24.00 -22.04
C VAL A 598 -56.01 -22.99 -22.62
N PRO A 599 -56.96 -22.44 -21.84
CA PRO A 599 -57.70 -21.26 -22.27
C PRO A 599 -56.69 -20.11 -22.38
N GLU A 600 -56.58 -19.52 -23.56
CA GLU A 600 -55.83 -18.28 -23.76
C GLU A 600 -56.39 -17.22 -22.80
N GLU A 601 -55.61 -16.82 -21.79
CA GLU A 601 -55.94 -15.66 -20.96
C GLU A 601 -55.36 -14.42 -21.66
N ASP A 602 -56.26 -13.66 -22.28
CA ASP A 602 -56.08 -12.26 -22.67
C ASP A 602 -55.78 -11.40 -21.44
N ASP A 603 -54.72 -10.57 -21.49
CA ASP A 603 -54.71 -9.11 -21.19
C ASP A 603 -53.26 -8.61 -20.87
N PRO A 604 -52.61 -7.82 -21.75
CA PRO A 604 -51.20 -7.41 -21.61
C PRO A 604 -50.99 -6.06 -20.89
N SER A 605 -51.90 -5.60 -20.03
CA SER A 605 -51.96 -4.18 -19.63
C SER A 605 -51.61 -3.82 -18.16
N GLN A 606 -50.99 -4.70 -17.36
CA GLN A 606 -50.49 -4.32 -16.04
C GLN A 606 -49.11 -4.91 -15.68
N SER A 607 -48.03 -4.21 -16.05
CA SER A 607 -46.71 -4.41 -15.45
C SER A 607 -46.17 -3.06 -14.93
N SER A 608 -46.04 -2.97 -13.61
CA SER A 608 -45.53 -1.82 -12.87
C SER A 608 -44.00 -1.67 -12.99
N ASN A 609 -43.55 -0.41 -12.99
CA ASN A 609 -42.16 0.06 -13.07
C ASN A 609 -41.30 -0.30 -11.83
N TYR A 610 -40.98 -1.58 -11.65
CA TYR A 610 -39.83 -2.00 -10.84
C TYR A 610 -38.97 -2.94 -11.69
N PRO A 611 -37.63 -2.79 -11.72
CA PRO A 611 -36.76 -3.79 -12.33
C PRO A 611 -36.65 -4.97 -11.35
N ALA A 612 -37.76 -5.67 -11.13
CA ALA A 612 -37.70 -7.03 -10.65
C ALA A 612 -37.14 -7.85 -11.82
N ILE A 613 -36.00 -8.49 -11.62
CA ILE A 613 -35.47 -9.52 -12.50
C ILE A 613 -36.41 -10.73 -12.37
N ASN A 614 -37.65 -10.58 -12.86
CA ASN A 614 -38.67 -11.62 -12.96
C ASN A 614 -38.39 -12.42 -14.23
N PHE A 615 -37.24 -13.09 -14.30
CA PHE A 615 -36.87 -13.91 -15.45
C PHE A 615 -37.65 -15.24 -15.52
N PHE A 616 -38.51 -15.55 -14.53
CA PHE A 616 -39.04 -16.90 -14.34
C PHE A 616 -40.53 -17.04 -13.99
N GLN A 617 -41.33 -15.97 -13.95
CA GLN A 617 -42.78 -16.13 -13.72
C GLN A 617 -43.56 -16.66 -14.94
N GLU A 618 -42.95 -16.76 -16.12
CA GLU A 618 -43.67 -17.20 -17.33
C GLU A 618 -43.76 -18.72 -17.56
N LYS A 619 -43.11 -19.59 -16.77
CA LYS A 619 -43.20 -21.04 -17.04
C LYS A 619 -43.24 -21.91 -15.79
N SER A 620 -44.39 -21.91 -15.10
CA SER A 620 -44.84 -23.11 -14.39
C SER A 620 -46.37 -23.16 -14.20
N LYS A 621 -47.16 -22.64 -15.15
CA LYS A 621 -48.54 -23.13 -15.31
C LYS A 621 -48.42 -24.55 -15.86
N ASN A 622 -48.41 -25.50 -14.94
CA ASN A 622 -48.27 -26.94 -15.12
C ASN A 622 -49.02 -27.49 -16.35
N ASP A 623 -48.29 -27.65 -17.46
CA ASP A 623 -48.66 -28.46 -18.63
C ASP A 623 -48.61 -29.95 -18.23
N TYR A 624 -49.65 -30.42 -17.55
CA TYR A 624 -49.75 -31.84 -17.23
C TYR A 624 -50.64 -32.57 -18.25
N ASP A 625 -49.99 -33.37 -19.11
CA ASP A 625 -50.65 -34.46 -19.81
C ASP A 625 -51.38 -35.35 -18.80
N ARG A 626 -52.68 -35.58 -19.00
CA ARG A 626 -53.52 -36.45 -18.17
C ARG A 626 -53.48 -37.88 -18.70
N LEU A 627 -53.22 -38.84 -17.83
CA LEU A 627 -53.25 -40.27 -18.20
C LEU A 627 -54.66 -40.85 -17.99
N GLU A 628 -55.31 -41.23 -19.08
CA GLU A 628 -56.59 -41.93 -19.06
C GLU A 628 -56.45 -43.40 -19.43
N ILE A 629 -57.25 -44.24 -18.78
CA ILE A 629 -57.27 -45.68 -18.96
C ILE A 629 -58.63 -46.06 -19.56
N TYR A 630 -58.61 -46.70 -20.72
CA TYR A 630 -59.80 -47.23 -21.38
C TYR A 630 -59.73 -48.75 -21.37
N ALA A 631 -60.80 -49.40 -20.89
CA ALA A 631 -60.91 -50.86 -20.86
C ALA A 631 -62.31 -51.30 -21.32
N THR A 632 -62.35 -52.28 -22.22
CA THR A 632 -63.57 -52.88 -22.76
C THR A 632 -63.54 -54.38 -22.57
N PRO A 633 -64.24 -54.90 -21.54
CA PRO A 633 -64.49 -56.33 -21.41
C PRO A 633 -65.25 -56.87 -22.64
N PRO A 634 -65.13 -58.17 -22.95
CA PRO A 634 -65.81 -58.78 -24.09
C PRO A 634 -67.34 -58.60 -24.00
N GLY A 635 -67.97 -58.24 -25.13
CA GLY A 635 -69.43 -58.09 -25.22
C GLY A 635 -70.02 -56.76 -24.72
N LYS A 636 -69.20 -55.79 -24.30
CA LYS A 636 -69.64 -54.46 -23.82
C LYS A 636 -69.07 -53.30 -24.65
N LYS A 637 -69.75 -52.15 -24.65
CA LYS A 637 -69.26 -50.89 -25.27
C LYS A 637 -68.21 -50.19 -24.38
N LEU A 638 -67.40 -49.32 -25.00
CA LEU A 638 -66.42 -48.43 -24.34
C LEU A 638 -67.08 -47.69 -23.16
N LYS A 639 -66.57 -47.91 -21.96
CA LYS A 639 -67.01 -47.27 -20.72
C LYS A 639 -65.81 -46.70 -19.98
N SER A 640 -66.02 -45.62 -19.24
CA SER A 640 -65.04 -45.12 -18.28
C SER A 640 -64.87 -46.14 -17.14
N ILE A 641 -63.69 -46.13 -16.53
CA ILE A 641 -63.26 -47.13 -15.55
C ILE A 641 -64.18 -47.24 -14.33
N ASN A 642 -64.90 -46.16 -14.01
CA ASN A 642 -65.83 -46.08 -12.88
C ASN A 642 -67.10 -46.92 -13.06
N VAL A 643 -67.38 -47.42 -14.27
CA VAL A 643 -68.61 -48.18 -14.60
C VAL A 643 -68.36 -49.70 -14.67
N LEU A 644 -67.12 -50.15 -14.40
CA LEU A 644 -66.76 -51.57 -14.36
C LEU A 644 -67.18 -52.20 -13.02
N SER A 645 -67.55 -53.49 -13.04
CA SER A 645 -67.82 -54.25 -11.81
C SER A 645 -66.54 -54.46 -10.97
N GLY A 646 -66.67 -54.74 -9.66
CA GLY A 646 -65.51 -54.91 -8.78
C GLY A 646 -64.50 -55.97 -9.25
N GLY A 647 -64.98 -57.13 -9.74
CA GLY A 647 -64.13 -58.17 -10.31
C GLY A 647 -63.48 -57.76 -11.64
N GLU A 648 -64.22 -57.07 -12.52
CA GLU A 648 -63.66 -56.52 -13.77
C GLU A 648 -62.60 -55.45 -13.50
N ARG A 649 -62.79 -54.62 -12.47
CA ARG A 649 -61.80 -53.63 -12.04
C ARG A 649 -60.53 -54.30 -11.54
N ALA A 650 -60.65 -55.27 -10.65
CA ALA A 650 -59.50 -56.03 -10.12
C ALA A 650 -58.70 -56.70 -11.26
N LEU A 651 -59.37 -57.35 -12.21
CA LEU A 651 -58.73 -57.97 -13.37
C LEU A 651 -58.06 -56.95 -14.30
N THR A 652 -58.70 -55.80 -14.53
CA THR A 652 -58.13 -54.71 -15.34
C THR A 652 -56.88 -54.13 -14.69
N SER A 653 -56.89 -53.93 -13.37
CA SER A 653 -55.73 -53.48 -12.61
C SER A 653 -54.60 -54.49 -12.65
N ILE A 654 -54.90 -55.78 -12.47
CA ILE A 654 -53.90 -56.86 -12.54
C ILE A 654 -53.27 -56.91 -13.94
N ALA A 655 -54.07 -56.79 -15.01
CA ALA A 655 -53.57 -56.72 -16.38
C ALA A 655 -52.60 -55.55 -16.57
N LEU A 656 -52.93 -54.38 -16.03
CA LEU A 656 -52.10 -53.17 -16.14
C LEU A 656 -50.80 -53.29 -15.31
N ILE A 657 -50.88 -53.85 -14.10
CA ILE A 657 -49.71 -54.13 -13.27
C ILE A 657 -48.78 -55.13 -13.99
N CYS A 658 -49.31 -56.24 -14.53
CA CYS A 658 -48.53 -57.19 -15.32
C CYS A 658 -47.88 -56.56 -16.55
N ALA A 659 -48.57 -55.62 -17.21
CA ALA A 659 -48.02 -54.88 -18.35
C ALA A 659 -46.85 -53.98 -17.97
N ILE A 660 -46.99 -53.27 -16.85
CA ILE A 660 -45.92 -52.43 -16.28
C ILE A 660 -44.70 -53.27 -15.93
N ILE A 661 -44.91 -54.39 -15.21
CA ILE A 661 -43.83 -55.32 -14.82
C ILE A 661 -43.11 -55.88 -16.05
N SER A 662 -43.85 -56.14 -17.12
CA SER A 662 -43.28 -56.69 -18.37
C SER A 662 -42.46 -55.66 -19.13
N SER A 663 -42.86 -54.40 -19.10
CA SER A 663 -42.18 -53.31 -19.78
C SER A 663 -40.93 -52.86 -19.03
N ASN A 664 -41.01 -52.73 -17.70
CA ASN A 664 -39.90 -52.38 -16.84
C ASN A 664 -39.85 -53.38 -15.67
N PRO A 665 -39.01 -54.42 -15.73
CA PRO A 665 -38.99 -55.44 -14.69
C PRO A 665 -38.25 -54.96 -13.44
N ALA A 666 -39.00 -54.83 -12.34
CA ALA A 666 -38.44 -54.65 -11.02
C ALA A 666 -37.58 -55.87 -10.60
N PRO A 667 -36.56 -55.70 -9.73
CA PRO A 667 -35.76 -56.79 -9.17
C PRO A 667 -36.60 -57.86 -8.46
N PHE A 668 -37.56 -57.41 -7.65
CA PHE A 668 -38.53 -58.26 -6.98
C PHE A 668 -39.87 -57.54 -6.84
N ILE A 669 -40.94 -58.30 -6.62
CA ILE A 669 -42.30 -57.78 -6.44
C ILE A 669 -42.98 -58.53 -5.30
N VAL A 670 -43.66 -57.78 -4.44
CA VAL A 670 -44.48 -58.28 -3.34
C VAL A 670 -45.95 -58.11 -3.72
N LEU A 671 -46.70 -59.21 -3.71
CA LEU A 671 -48.13 -59.24 -4.00
C LEU A 671 -48.86 -59.74 -2.76
N ASP A 672 -49.62 -58.87 -2.09
CA ASP A 672 -50.36 -59.22 -0.87
C ASP A 672 -51.85 -59.40 -1.15
N GLU A 673 -52.30 -60.66 -1.16
CA GLU A 673 -53.70 -61.08 -1.36
C GLU A 673 -54.33 -60.53 -2.65
N VAL A 674 -53.53 -60.39 -3.70
CA VAL A 674 -53.94 -59.84 -5.00
C VAL A 674 -54.97 -60.71 -5.71
N ASP A 675 -54.93 -62.01 -5.46
CA ASP A 675 -55.80 -63.02 -6.03
C ASP A 675 -57.08 -63.27 -5.21
N ALA A 676 -57.30 -62.54 -4.11
CA ALA A 676 -58.46 -62.74 -3.23
C ALA A 676 -59.82 -62.43 -3.90
N ALA A 677 -59.83 -61.51 -4.87
CA ALA A 677 -61.03 -61.11 -5.61
C ALA A 677 -61.23 -61.91 -6.92
N LEU A 678 -60.35 -62.87 -7.21
CA LEU A 678 -60.39 -63.67 -8.43
C LEU A 678 -61.21 -64.95 -8.22
N ASP A 679 -61.96 -65.32 -9.25
CA ASP A 679 -62.57 -66.65 -9.35
C ASP A 679 -61.50 -67.71 -9.68
N GLU A 680 -61.86 -68.98 -9.52
CA GLU A 680 -60.95 -70.11 -9.70
C GLU A 680 -60.33 -70.14 -11.11
N SER A 681 -61.12 -69.82 -12.15
CA SER A 681 -60.65 -69.85 -13.53
C SER A 681 -59.61 -68.78 -13.83
N ASN A 682 -59.81 -67.55 -13.36
CA ASN A 682 -58.85 -66.46 -13.55
C ASN A 682 -57.65 -66.57 -12.61
N SER A 683 -57.81 -67.21 -11.45
CA SER A 683 -56.70 -67.51 -10.54
C SER A 683 -55.66 -68.41 -11.17
N VAL A 684 -56.08 -69.44 -11.92
CA VAL A 684 -55.18 -70.32 -12.67
C VAL A 684 -54.42 -69.54 -13.75
N ARG A 685 -55.10 -68.66 -14.49
CA ARG A 685 -54.48 -67.81 -15.52
C ARG A 685 -53.48 -66.83 -14.91
N PHE A 686 -53.84 -66.22 -13.79
CA PHE A 686 -52.94 -65.32 -13.07
C PHE A 686 -51.69 -66.06 -12.57
N ALA A 687 -51.84 -67.27 -12.01
CA ALA A 687 -50.71 -68.10 -11.61
C ALA A 687 -49.79 -68.47 -12.79
N GLN A 688 -50.35 -68.70 -13.99
CA GLN A 688 -49.58 -68.92 -15.21
C GLN A 688 -48.80 -67.66 -15.63
N ILE A 689 -49.45 -66.49 -15.62
CA ILE A 689 -48.80 -65.20 -15.93
C ILE A 689 -47.64 -64.93 -14.96
N LEU A 690 -47.84 -65.17 -13.66
CA LEU A 690 -46.78 -65.02 -12.66
C LEU A 690 -45.62 -65.98 -12.92
N ASN A 691 -45.90 -67.22 -13.30
CA ASN A 691 -44.86 -68.19 -13.63
C ASN A 691 -44.03 -67.75 -14.84
N ASP A 692 -44.66 -67.25 -15.90
CA ASP A 692 -43.98 -66.74 -17.09
C ASP A 692 -43.09 -65.52 -16.77
N LEU A 693 -43.59 -64.62 -15.92
CA LEU A 693 -42.85 -63.43 -15.48
C LEU A 693 -41.74 -63.77 -14.48
N SER A 694 -41.84 -64.90 -13.77
CA SER A 694 -40.91 -65.29 -12.71
C SER A 694 -39.46 -65.49 -13.19
N HIS A 695 -39.26 -65.65 -14.51
CA HIS A 695 -37.95 -65.72 -15.13
C HIS A 695 -37.22 -64.36 -15.17
N LYS A 696 -37.98 -63.25 -15.19
CA LYS A 696 -37.41 -61.88 -15.28
C LYS A 696 -37.39 -61.17 -13.92
N THR A 697 -38.36 -61.46 -13.06
CA THR A 697 -38.56 -60.80 -11.79
C THR A 697 -38.86 -61.82 -10.68
N GLN A 698 -38.30 -61.59 -9.50
CA GLN A 698 -38.62 -62.40 -8.32
C GLN A 698 -39.99 -62.02 -7.75
N PHE A 699 -40.82 -63.01 -7.40
CA PHE A 699 -42.14 -62.76 -6.81
C PHE A 699 -42.22 -63.27 -5.38
N ILE A 700 -42.80 -62.45 -4.51
CA ILE A 700 -43.13 -62.76 -3.12
C ILE A 700 -44.64 -62.59 -3.00
N VAL A 701 -45.37 -63.69 -2.99
CA VAL A 701 -46.83 -63.68 -3.06
C VAL A 701 -47.42 -64.14 -1.74
N ILE A 702 -48.18 -63.28 -1.07
CA ILE A 702 -49.00 -63.66 0.08
C ILE A 702 -50.36 -64.06 -0.47
N THR A 703 -50.72 -65.33 -0.35
CA THR A 703 -51.93 -65.87 -0.97
C THR A 703 -52.52 -67.03 -0.17
N HIS A 704 -53.82 -67.22 -0.35
CA HIS A 704 -54.56 -68.40 0.09
C HIS A 704 -54.98 -69.30 -1.09
N ASN A 705 -54.65 -68.91 -2.31
CA ASN A 705 -55.05 -69.59 -3.53
C ASN A 705 -54.10 -70.74 -3.88
N ARG A 706 -54.67 -71.94 -4.05
CA ARG A 706 -53.90 -73.15 -4.35
C ARG A 706 -53.17 -73.07 -5.70
N ALA A 707 -53.79 -72.46 -6.70
CA ALA A 707 -53.21 -72.35 -8.05
C ALA A 707 -51.87 -71.59 -8.05
N THR A 708 -51.78 -70.52 -7.25
CA THR A 708 -50.55 -69.73 -7.10
C THR A 708 -49.51 -70.47 -6.25
N MET A 709 -49.93 -71.20 -5.22
CA MET A 709 -49.04 -71.99 -4.36
C MET A 709 -48.34 -73.13 -5.14
N GLU A 710 -49.06 -73.80 -6.04
CA GLU A 710 -48.50 -74.90 -6.85
C GLU A 710 -47.36 -74.45 -7.78
N LYS A 711 -47.34 -73.17 -8.17
CA LYS A 711 -46.27 -72.59 -9.01
C LYS A 711 -45.10 -72.05 -8.17
N ALA A 712 -45.21 -72.02 -6.85
CA ALA A 712 -44.16 -71.52 -5.98
C ALA A 712 -43.02 -72.53 -5.83
N LYS A 713 -41.77 -72.04 -5.81
CA LYS A 713 -40.59 -72.86 -5.52
C LYS A 713 -40.36 -73.03 -4.01
N LEU A 714 -40.75 -72.01 -3.25
CA LEU A 714 -40.57 -71.91 -1.81
C LEU A 714 -41.88 -71.46 -1.17
N LEU A 715 -42.29 -72.14 -0.10
CA LEU A 715 -43.45 -71.82 0.71
C LEU A 715 -43.03 -71.43 2.13
N TYR A 716 -43.47 -70.27 2.59
CA TYR A 716 -43.36 -69.86 3.99
C TYR A 716 -44.72 -69.90 4.67
N GLY A 717 -44.88 -70.82 5.62
CA GLY A 717 -46.01 -70.85 6.54
C GLY A 717 -45.80 -69.86 7.68
N VAL A 718 -46.74 -68.94 7.88
CA VAL A 718 -46.78 -68.03 9.02
C VAL A 718 -47.90 -68.46 9.96
N ALA A 719 -47.55 -68.85 11.18
CA ALA A 719 -48.49 -69.22 12.22
C ALA A 719 -48.32 -68.33 13.45
N MET A 720 -49.42 -68.04 14.14
CA MET A 720 -49.38 -67.31 15.41
C MET A 720 -49.35 -68.32 16.54
N SER A 721 -48.38 -68.19 17.45
CA SER A 721 -48.38 -68.98 18.69
C SER A 721 -49.38 -68.44 19.70
N ASP A 722 -49.72 -69.24 20.71
CA ASP A 722 -50.60 -68.86 21.83
C ASP A 722 -50.11 -67.64 22.63
N ASP A 723 -48.87 -67.21 22.39
CA ASP A 723 -48.23 -66.07 23.02
C ASP A 723 -48.38 -64.80 22.16
N GLY A 724 -49.20 -64.80 21.10
CA GLY A 724 -49.45 -63.66 20.24
C GLY A 724 -48.26 -63.26 19.36
N VAL A 725 -47.28 -64.16 19.19
CA VAL A 725 -46.07 -63.95 18.38
C VAL A 725 -46.12 -64.81 17.12
N SER A 726 -45.84 -64.18 15.98
CA SER A 726 -45.73 -64.86 14.69
C SER A 726 -44.46 -65.73 14.63
N LYS A 727 -44.61 -66.98 14.21
CA LYS A 727 -43.53 -67.93 13.88
C LYS A 727 -43.54 -68.24 12.39
N LEU A 728 -42.35 -68.41 11.83
CA LEU A 728 -42.15 -68.77 10.43
C LEU A 728 -41.76 -70.24 10.32
N LEU A 729 -42.36 -70.93 9.36
CA LEU A 729 -42.03 -72.30 8.94
C LEU A 729 -41.75 -72.25 7.44
N SER A 730 -40.64 -72.82 6.99
CA SER A 730 -40.29 -72.84 5.56
C SER A 730 -40.39 -74.26 5.00
N ILE A 731 -40.98 -74.40 3.83
CA ILE A 731 -41.06 -75.65 3.06
C ILE A 731 -40.55 -75.37 1.65
N ARG A 732 -39.53 -76.10 1.20
CA ARG A 732 -39.06 -76.07 -0.19
C ARG A 732 -39.82 -77.12 -0.98
N LEU A 733 -40.53 -76.70 -2.04
CA LEU A 733 -41.34 -77.61 -2.85
C LEU A 733 -40.52 -78.41 -3.87
N GLY A 734 -39.22 -78.13 -4.00
CA GLY A 734 -38.30 -78.84 -4.90
C GLY A 734 -37.99 -80.29 -4.53
N ASP A 735 -38.23 -80.71 -3.27
CA ASP A 735 -37.91 -82.07 -2.78
C ASP A 735 -39.17 -82.95 -2.59
N SER A 736 -40.32 -82.51 -3.12
CA SER A 736 -41.65 -83.05 -2.82
C SER A 736 -42.06 -84.32 -3.58
N SER A 737 -41.13 -85.12 -4.11
CA SER A 737 -41.48 -86.42 -4.68
C SER A 737 -41.62 -87.53 -3.62
N THR A 738 -41.33 -87.24 -2.34
CA THR A 738 -41.30 -88.27 -1.27
C THR A 738 -42.39 -88.17 -0.21
N PHE A 739 -43.24 -87.13 -0.17
CA PHE A 739 -44.14 -86.90 0.98
C PHE A 739 -45.65 -86.84 0.70
N ILE A 740 -46.13 -87.17 -0.51
CA ILE A 740 -47.58 -87.16 -0.79
C ILE A 740 -48.29 -88.48 -0.39
N ASN A 741 -47.58 -89.53 0.06
CA ASN A 741 -48.19 -90.84 0.38
C ASN A 741 -48.19 -91.23 1.88
N THR A 742 -48.36 -90.28 2.79
CA THR A 742 -48.79 -90.61 4.17
C THR A 742 -49.72 -89.53 4.73
N ARG A 743 -51.00 -89.62 4.37
CA ARG A 743 -52.12 -89.51 5.31
C ARG A 743 -53.39 -90.07 4.70
#